data_AF-A0A7Y5U8U3-F1
#
_entry.id   AF-A0A7Y5U8U3-F1
#
_cell.length_a   1.000
_cell.length_b   1.000
_cell.length_c   1.000
_cell.angle_alpha   90.00
_cell.angle_beta   90.00
_cell.angle_gamma   90.00
#
_symmetry.space_group_name_H-M   'P 1'
#
loop_
_entity.id
_entity.type
_entity.pdbx_description
1 polymer ?
#
loop_
_entity_poly.entity_id
_entity_poly.type
_entity_poly.pdbx_seq_one_letter_code
_entity_poly.pdbx_strand_id
1 'polypeptide(L)'
;MVAIERDNTERLGQLLREGEELVADWWVDGYPLTHIGDPDGLDEFVERAQTWRLTCLTLLSRLFGSEHPLSKAMADPVRQDGSGRINLHTLIPPLRAAMREVQDDGRKAPSRRAMKLPADLKGKIDFAIITIKEEEFEAVLARLPVEESVHGRRVYNLASVGTAAGDTYVVAIVRCIEQGTGEAQAVARDIIEELEPQWLLVVGIAGGVPATEFTLGDVVVSTRIFDFNVEAVVHDQPREFAVSGGPLAPSAAAVVANLRAMQLGSWSAASTIGCARPNVKKAKANFYGDLEWQKRVRASLKALDRQPLVVSGAIASSDRLMKDEELPRLWLKTTRQLLAIEMESAGVYRAARSRSPEVPTIAIRGISDIVGYKRDPGWTNYACHSAASFALAFLRARPVTPRGLLTLNAAPSTTSDWAGLVALGPGIIAPGSLIGADGATWQVQVSGAFILGDESVLTRFCDNFDSLAREDRFVAIEAHGEGRLLSRAPRWRRDARALRIDLEVEPLSRRTNVATMGRDLAIDMDKVPINVKLNQYVSGVERVPQCITRVLSICKGGWGVGSEIGSRVAELHERFGRERIASFIRLELIRIATTPTWNSLDKKEHFVFGFIDRVLDVGLLADPAAGWLRAQLQLQLHGVKLPWEGFVNICLSTHHLGPKPDFFKGVHGP
;
A
#
# COMPACT_ATOMS: atom_id res chain seq x y z
N MET A 1 -19.50 12.99 -2.26
CA MET A 1 -19.83 13.41 -0.87
C MET A 1 -21.26 13.02 -0.50
N VAL A 2 -22.29 13.56 -1.15
CA VAL A 2 -23.71 13.18 -0.90
C VAL A 2 -23.98 11.66 -1.10
N ALA A 3 -23.30 11.02 -2.06
CA ALA A 3 -23.40 9.57 -2.27
C ALA A 3 -22.75 8.73 -1.14
N ILE A 4 -21.67 9.23 -0.53
CA ILE A 4 -20.93 8.55 0.55
C ILE A 4 -21.71 8.67 1.88
N GLU A 5 -22.34 9.82 2.13
CA GLU A 5 -23.18 10.06 3.32
C GLU A 5 -24.45 9.20 3.32
N ARG A 6 -25.04 8.99 2.13
CA ARG A 6 -26.23 8.13 1.97
C ARG A 6 -25.91 6.66 2.28
N ASP A 7 -24.75 6.19 1.84
CA ASP A 7 -24.26 4.81 2.08
C ASP A 7 -23.95 4.55 3.56
N ASN A 8 -23.31 5.52 4.25
CA ASN A 8 -22.99 5.40 5.68
C ASN A 8 -24.24 5.39 6.60
N THR A 9 -25.25 6.20 6.27
CA THR A 9 -26.50 6.26 7.03
C THR A 9 -27.31 4.97 6.86
N GLU A 10 -27.36 4.43 5.65
CA GLU A 10 -28.03 3.16 5.35
C GLU A 10 -27.33 2.00 6.06
N ARG A 11 -26.00 1.98 6.06
CA ARG A 11 -25.20 0.96 6.74
C ARG A 11 -25.34 0.99 8.27
N LEU A 12 -25.36 2.17 8.89
CA LEU A 12 -25.63 2.31 10.33
C LEU A 12 -27.05 1.82 10.68
N GLY A 13 -28.04 2.14 9.85
CA GLY A 13 -29.41 1.68 10.04
C GLY A 13 -29.56 0.16 9.94
N GLN A 14 -28.80 -0.49 9.06
CA GLN A 14 -28.74 -1.95 8.97
C GLN A 14 -28.14 -2.57 10.23
N LEU A 15 -26.97 -2.09 10.67
CA LEU A 15 -26.28 -2.63 11.86
C LEU A 15 -27.12 -2.46 13.14
N LEU A 16 -27.91 -1.38 13.22
CA LEU A 16 -28.81 -1.17 14.34
C LEU A 16 -29.91 -2.24 14.41
N ARG A 17 -30.53 -2.59 13.27
CA ARG A 17 -31.54 -3.65 13.19
C ARG A 17 -30.94 -5.02 13.54
N GLU A 18 -29.78 -5.34 12.98
CA GLU A 18 -29.05 -6.59 13.29
C GLU A 18 -28.73 -6.69 14.80
N GLY A 19 -28.36 -5.57 15.43
CA GLY A 19 -28.12 -5.52 16.88
C GLY A 19 -29.39 -5.71 17.71
N GLU A 20 -30.50 -5.10 17.31
CA GLU A 20 -31.80 -5.26 17.98
C GLU A 20 -32.31 -6.70 17.86
N GLU A 21 -32.11 -7.35 16.71
CA GLU A 21 -32.37 -8.78 16.51
C GLU A 21 -31.49 -9.65 17.41
N LEU A 22 -30.18 -9.38 17.51
CA LEU A 22 -29.29 -10.14 18.42
C LEU A 22 -29.69 -9.99 19.90
N VAL A 23 -30.22 -8.83 20.30
CA VAL A 23 -30.73 -8.62 21.66
C VAL A 23 -32.04 -9.40 21.89
N ALA A 24 -32.93 -9.42 20.89
CA ALA A 24 -34.19 -10.17 20.93
C ALA A 24 -33.97 -11.69 20.87
N ASP A 25 -33.01 -12.16 20.07
CA ASP A 25 -32.56 -13.56 20.01
C ASP A 25 -32.01 -14.04 21.37
N TRP A 26 -31.63 -13.12 22.27
CA TRP A 26 -31.13 -13.43 23.61
C TRP A 26 -32.23 -13.29 24.69
N TRP A 27 -33.34 -12.57 24.43
CA TRP A 27 -34.40 -12.26 25.40
C TRP A 27 -35.81 -12.39 24.80
N VAL A 28 -36.68 -13.17 25.44
CA VAL A 28 -38.13 -13.18 25.16
C VAL A 28 -38.89 -12.89 26.46
N ASP A 29 -39.81 -11.92 26.43
CA ASP A 29 -40.72 -11.55 27.53
C ASP A 29 -40.05 -11.31 28.91
N GLY A 30 -38.87 -10.68 28.91
CA GLY A 30 -38.18 -10.30 30.15
C GLY A 30 -37.42 -11.43 30.83
N TYR A 31 -37.26 -12.58 30.17
CA TYR A 31 -36.43 -13.69 30.63
C TYR A 31 -35.32 -14.01 29.59
N PRO A 32 -34.10 -14.34 30.02
CA PRO A 32 -33.05 -14.81 29.12
C PRO A 32 -33.50 -16.14 28.48
N LEU A 33 -33.31 -16.29 27.16
CA LEU A 33 -33.45 -17.58 26.51
C LEU A 33 -32.48 -18.55 27.19
N THR A 34 -33.02 -19.55 27.87
CA THR A 34 -32.21 -20.52 28.59
C THR A 34 -31.51 -21.43 27.59
N HIS A 35 -30.29 -21.06 27.15
CA HIS A 35 -29.25 -22.02 26.75
C HIS A 35 -28.66 -22.72 28.00
N ILE A 36 -29.50 -22.99 29.01
CA ILE A 36 -29.08 -23.73 30.20
C ILE A 36 -28.94 -25.19 29.77
N GLY A 37 -27.73 -25.55 29.34
CA GLY A 37 -27.34 -26.92 29.00
C GLY A 37 -26.78 -27.16 27.59
N ASP A 38 -26.65 -26.12 26.76
CA ASP A 38 -26.06 -26.23 25.40
C ASP A 38 -24.87 -25.27 25.23
N PRO A 39 -23.63 -25.73 25.49
CA PRO A 39 -22.42 -24.90 25.39
C PRO A 39 -22.14 -24.42 23.96
N ASP A 40 -22.47 -25.25 22.96
CA ASP A 40 -22.13 -24.98 21.55
C ASP A 40 -22.98 -23.83 21.00
N GLY A 41 -24.26 -23.74 21.40
CA GLY A 41 -25.13 -22.63 21.04
C GLY A 41 -24.76 -21.28 21.67
N LEU A 42 -24.12 -21.30 22.85
CA LEU A 42 -23.64 -20.08 23.52
C LEU A 42 -22.40 -19.51 22.81
N ASP A 43 -21.46 -20.37 22.44
CA ASP A 43 -20.23 -19.98 21.75
C ASP A 43 -20.55 -19.43 20.35
N GLU A 44 -21.48 -20.05 19.61
CA GLU A 44 -21.95 -19.56 18.31
C GLU A 44 -22.62 -18.17 18.42
N PHE A 45 -23.45 -17.97 19.45
CA PHE A 45 -24.08 -16.67 19.71
C PHE A 45 -23.04 -15.58 20.06
N VAL A 46 -22.08 -15.89 20.94
CA VAL A 46 -21.01 -14.96 21.31
C VAL A 46 -20.14 -14.61 20.10
N GLU A 47 -19.83 -15.56 19.23
CA GLU A 47 -19.06 -15.33 18.01
C GLU A 47 -19.82 -14.40 17.02
N ARG A 48 -21.11 -14.64 16.81
CA ARG A 48 -21.98 -13.76 16.00
C ARG A 48 -22.02 -12.34 16.58
N ALA A 49 -22.19 -12.21 17.89
CA ALA A 49 -22.22 -10.94 18.58
C ALA A 49 -20.87 -10.18 18.53
N GLN A 50 -19.75 -10.90 18.64
CA GLN A 50 -18.41 -10.32 18.51
C GLN A 50 -18.14 -9.82 17.08
N THR A 51 -18.58 -10.58 16.08
CA THR A 51 -18.43 -10.21 14.67
C THR A 51 -19.24 -8.96 14.34
N TRP A 52 -20.49 -8.90 14.81
CA TRP A 52 -21.33 -7.72 14.67
C TRP A 52 -20.71 -6.49 15.37
N ARG A 53 -20.21 -6.66 16.60
CA ARG A 53 -19.54 -5.60 17.37
C ARG A 53 -18.27 -5.08 16.68
N LEU A 54 -17.42 -5.96 16.14
CA LEU A 54 -16.22 -5.58 15.37
C LEU A 54 -16.58 -4.80 14.09
N THR A 55 -17.68 -5.19 13.45
CA THR A 55 -18.21 -4.47 12.28
C THR A 55 -18.66 -3.05 12.66
N CYS A 56 -19.37 -2.92 13.78
CA CYS A 56 -19.77 -1.62 14.35
C CYS A 56 -18.56 -0.76 14.73
N LEU A 57 -17.58 -1.33 15.45
CA LEU A 57 -16.35 -0.63 15.85
C LEU A 57 -15.56 -0.14 14.64
N THR A 58 -15.45 -0.96 13.60
CA THR A 58 -14.74 -0.59 12.36
C THR A 58 -15.42 0.58 11.67
N LEU A 59 -16.76 0.54 11.56
CA LEU A 59 -17.53 1.62 10.94
C LEU A 59 -17.44 2.91 11.76
N LEU A 60 -17.66 2.86 13.07
CA LEU A 60 -17.60 4.04 13.94
C LEU A 60 -16.18 4.63 14.00
N SER A 61 -15.15 3.79 14.03
CA SER A 61 -13.75 4.26 13.99
C SER A 61 -13.40 4.95 12.67
N ARG A 62 -14.03 4.53 11.55
CA ARG A 62 -13.89 5.21 10.25
C ARG A 62 -14.67 6.52 10.20
N LEU A 63 -15.86 6.56 10.79
CA LEU A 63 -16.74 7.74 10.76
C LEU A 63 -16.28 8.85 11.71
N PHE A 64 -15.86 8.49 12.93
CA PHE A 64 -15.60 9.46 14.01
C PHE A 64 -14.16 9.40 14.55
N GLY A 65 -13.35 8.42 14.11
CA GLY A 65 -12.03 8.14 14.68
C GLY A 65 -12.10 7.14 15.83
N SER A 66 -10.99 6.44 16.07
CA SER A 66 -10.88 5.39 17.11
C SER A 66 -11.01 5.92 18.54
N GLU A 67 -10.63 7.19 18.75
CA GLU A 67 -10.68 7.83 20.07
C GLU A 67 -12.05 8.42 20.44
N HIS A 68 -12.99 8.44 19.50
CA HIS A 68 -14.31 9.01 19.70
C HIS A 68 -15.11 8.23 20.77
N PRO A 69 -15.90 8.90 21.64
CA PRO A 69 -16.67 8.21 22.68
C PRO A 69 -17.56 7.08 22.14
N LEU A 70 -18.13 7.25 20.95
CA LEU A 70 -18.96 6.23 20.29
C LEU A 70 -18.15 5.01 19.83
N SER A 71 -16.94 5.22 19.32
CA SER A 71 -16.01 4.15 18.94
C SER A 71 -15.49 3.42 20.19
N LYS A 72 -15.16 4.16 21.26
CA LYS A 72 -14.73 3.59 22.55
C LYS A 72 -15.81 2.75 23.21
N ALA A 73 -17.08 3.14 23.11
CA ALA A 73 -18.19 2.36 23.63
C ALA A 73 -18.34 0.99 22.95
N MET A 74 -17.77 0.81 21.74
CA MET A 74 -17.68 -0.47 21.04
C MET A 74 -16.35 -1.19 21.26
N ALA A 75 -15.41 -0.63 22.02
CA ALA A 75 -14.07 -1.20 22.22
C ALA A 75 -14.06 -2.37 23.21
N ASP A 76 -15.10 -2.50 24.03
CA ASP A 76 -15.24 -3.61 24.96
C ASP A 76 -15.81 -4.85 24.25
N PRO A 77 -15.15 -6.02 24.37
CA PRO A 77 -15.64 -7.26 23.78
C PRO A 77 -16.96 -7.71 24.42
N VAL A 78 -17.78 -8.40 23.62
CA VAL A 78 -18.97 -9.08 24.12
C VAL A 78 -18.55 -10.18 25.10
N ARG A 79 -18.95 -10.07 26.37
CA ARG A 79 -18.58 -11.02 27.42
C ARG A 79 -19.77 -11.37 28.28
N GLN A 80 -19.75 -12.61 28.76
CA GLN A 80 -20.64 -13.07 29.81
C GLN A 80 -20.09 -12.61 31.16
N ASP A 81 -20.89 -11.93 31.97
CA ASP A 81 -20.52 -11.59 33.34
C ASP A 81 -20.68 -12.79 34.29
N GLY A 82 -20.20 -12.66 35.53
CA GLY A 82 -20.28 -13.71 36.55
C GLY A 82 -21.71 -14.11 36.96
N SER A 83 -22.74 -13.44 36.45
CA SER A 83 -24.15 -13.77 36.63
C SER A 83 -24.78 -14.45 35.40
N GLY A 84 -23.97 -14.74 34.36
CA GLY A 84 -24.41 -15.39 33.13
C GLY A 84 -24.97 -14.43 32.07
N ARG A 85 -24.88 -13.10 32.27
CA ARG A 85 -25.47 -12.10 31.36
C ARG A 85 -24.46 -11.60 30.32
N ILE A 86 -24.89 -11.50 29.07
CA ILE A 86 -24.10 -10.93 27.97
C ILE A 86 -24.39 -9.42 27.87
N ASN A 87 -23.35 -8.59 27.76
CA ASN A 87 -23.41 -7.13 27.71
C ASN A 87 -23.86 -6.56 26.34
N LEU A 88 -24.81 -7.19 25.64
CA LEU A 88 -25.21 -6.77 24.29
C LEU A 88 -26.09 -5.50 24.30
N HIS A 89 -26.95 -5.38 25.31
CA HIS A 89 -27.84 -4.22 25.50
C HIS A 89 -27.10 -2.90 25.71
N THR A 90 -25.83 -2.93 26.14
CA THR A 90 -25.00 -1.74 26.35
C THR A 90 -24.42 -1.19 25.04
N LEU A 91 -24.50 -1.94 23.94
CA LEU A 91 -23.92 -1.60 22.64
C LEU A 91 -24.93 -0.93 21.70
N ILE A 92 -26.23 -1.03 21.94
CA ILE A 92 -27.27 -0.38 21.12
C ILE A 92 -27.30 1.17 21.28
N PRO A 93 -27.19 1.74 22.50
CA PRO A 93 -27.24 3.20 22.67
C PRO A 93 -26.17 3.99 21.90
N PRO A 94 -24.88 3.56 21.85
CA PRO A 94 -23.86 4.21 21.03
C PRO A 94 -24.17 4.23 19.53
N LEU A 95 -24.75 3.16 18.97
CA LEU A 95 -25.15 3.11 17.55
C LEU A 95 -26.30 4.08 17.24
N ARG A 96 -27.27 4.22 18.15
CA ARG A 96 -28.35 5.21 17.99
C ARG A 96 -27.82 6.64 18.08
N ALA A 97 -26.84 6.89 18.96
CA ALA A 97 -26.18 8.19 19.07
C ALA A 97 -25.37 8.51 17.80
N ALA A 98 -24.61 7.54 17.27
CA ALA A 98 -23.90 7.67 16.00
C ALA A 98 -24.83 8.02 14.84
N MET A 99 -25.97 7.34 14.74
CA MET A 99 -26.95 7.59 13.68
C MET A 99 -27.52 9.02 13.74
N ARG A 100 -27.74 9.56 14.94
CA ARG A 100 -28.17 10.95 15.12
C ARG A 100 -27.04 11.93 14.77
N GLU A 101 -25.82 11.63 15.19
CA GLU A 101 -24.66 12.47 14.93
C GLU A 101 -24.36 12.56 13.43
N VAL A 102 -24.37 11.45 12.67
CA VAL A 102 -24.23 11.49 11.20
C VAL A 102 -25.36 12.28 10.52
N GLN A 103 -26.59 12.21 11.05
CA GLN A 103 -27.73 12.96 10.52
C GLN A 103 -27.66 14.47 10.84
N ASP A 104 -27.04 14.84 11.96
CA ASP A 104 -26.83 16.23 12.37
C ASP A 104 -25.56 16.86 11.72
N ASP A 105 -24.48 16.09 11.55
CA ASP A 105 -23.19 16.53 10.95
C ASP A 105 -23.25 16.75 9.44
N GLY A 106 -24.25 16.21 8.75
CA GLY A 106 -24.56 16.56 7.35
C GLY A 106 -24.83 18.05 7.12
N ARG A 107 -24.99 18.83 8.21
CA ARG A 107 -25.10 20.30 8.15
C ARG A 107 -23.77 21.03 8.43
N LYS A 108 -22.70 20.36 8.90
CA LYS A 108 -21.45 21.00 9.38
C LYS A 108 -20.17 20.12 9.30
N ALA A 109 -19.86 19.45 8.19
CA ALA A 109 -18.56 18.76 8.05
C ALA A 109 -17.40 19.68 7.54
N PRO A 110 -16.15 19.54 8.02
CA PRO A 110 -15.00 20.35 7.64
C PRO A 110 -14.39 19.92 6.29
N SER A 111 -14.18 20.88 5.40
CA SER A 111 -13.57 20.68 4.08
C SER A 111 -12.11 20.22 4.18
N ARG A 112 -11.73 19.08 3.58
CA ARG A 112 -10.32 18.82 3.20
C ARG A 112 -9.90 19.93 2.23
N ARG A 113 -9.07 20.86 2.72
CA ARG A 113 -8.75 22.09 2.00
C ARG A 113 -7.90 21.73 0.78
N ALA A 114 -8.50 21.85 -0.39
CA ALA A 114 -7.86 22.03 -1.68
C ALA A 114 -6.58 22.88 -1.56
N MET A 115 -5.40 22.28 -1.71
CA MET A 115 -4.16 23.05 -1.74
C MET A 115 -3.97 23.62 -3.14
N LYS A 116 -3.58 24.90 -3.21
CA LYS A 116 -3.24 25.57 -4.48
C LYS A 116 -2.02 24.87 -5.10
N LEU A 117 -2.00 24.71 -6.42
CA LEU A 117 -0.93 24.02 -7.14
C LEU A 117 0.47 24.50 -6.68
N PRO A 118 1.29 23.64 -6.06
CA PRO A 118 2.64 24.02 -5.64
C PRO A 118 3.52 24.31 -6.86
N ALA A 119 4.27 25.41 -6.82
CA ALA A 119 5.15 25.81 -7.93
C ALA A 119 6.25 24.77 -8.23
N ASP A 120 6.59 23.93 -7.24
CA ASP A 120 7.60 22.88 -7.36
C ASP A 120 7.05 21.54 -7.85
N LEU A 121 5.75 21.44 -8.21
CA LEU A 121 5.17 20.20 -8.71
C LEU A 121 5.52 19.91 -10.19
N LYS A 122 5.78 20.99 -10.93
CA LYS A 122 6.06 20.97 -12.36
C LYS A 122 7.37 20.24 -12.67
N GLY A 123 7.32 19.32 -13.64
CA GLY A 123 8.46 18.52 -14.08
C GLY A 123 8.72 17.26 -13.24
N LYS A 124 8.02 17.10 -12.11
CA LYS A 124 8.22 16.00 -11.16
C LYS A 124 7.13 14.91 -11.21
N ILE A 125 6.12 15.07 -12.06
CA ILE A 125 5.12 14.01 -12.31
C ILE A 125 5.71 13.00 -13.29
N ASP A 126 5.72 11.73 -12.92
CA ASP A 126 6.16 10.65 -13.81
C ASP A 126 5.06 10.29 -14.80
N PHE A 127 3.84 10.07 -14.30
CA PHE A 127 2.69 9.70 -15.12
C PHE A 127 1.51 10.61 -14.83
N ALA A 128 0.89 11.11 -15.88
CA ALA A 128 -0.43 11.71 -15.79
C ALA A 128 -1.47 10.76 -16.40
N ILE A 129 -2.43 10.32 -15.59
CA ILE A 129 -3.55 9.47 -16.01
C ILE A 129 -4.75 10.37 -16.31
N ILE A 130 -5.24 10.27 -17.55
CA ILE A 130 -6.46 10.92 -18.01
C ILE A 130 -7.54 9.84 -18.12
N THR A 131 -8.63 10.03 -17.39
CA THR A 131 -9.85 9.22 -17.43
C THR A 131 -11.01 10.05 -17.96
N ILE A 132 -12.08 9.42 -18.45
CA ILE A 132 -13.16 10.12 -19.13
C ILE A 132 -14.45 10.00 -18.32
N LYS A 133 -14.93 8.78 -18.11
CA LYS A 133 -16.17 8.48 -17.38
C LYS A 133 -15.93 8.41 -15.89
N GLU A 134 -17.00 8.61 -15.13
CA GLU A 134 -16.97 8.49 -13.67
C GLU A 134 -16.56 7.06 -13.26
N GLU A 135 -17.10 6.02 -13.90
CA GLU A 135 -16.75 4.63 -13.57
C GLU A 135 -15.27 4.29 -13.91
N GLU A 136 -14.69 4.95 -14.93
CA GLU A 136 -13.27 4.78 -15.26
C GLU A 136 -12.38 5.43 -14.19
N PHE A 137 -12.76 6.62 -13.76
CA PHE A 137 -12.06 7.37 -12.72
C PHE A 137 -12.12 6.63 -11.38
N GLU A 138 -13.30 6.16 -10.98
CA GLU A 138 -13.49 5.34 -9.78
C GLU A 138 -12.65 4.07 -9.81
N ALA A 139 -12.62 3.35 -10.94
CA ALA A 139 -11.81 2.14 -11.09
C ALA A 139 -10.30 2.39 -10.94
N VAL A 140 -9.83 3.56 -11.39
CA VAL A 140 -8.44 4.02 -11.20
C VAL A 140 -8.19 4.39 -9.73
N LEU A 141 -9.07 5.17 -9.10
CA LEU A 141 -8.92 5.58 -7.71
C LEU A 141 -8.97 4.40 -6.72
N ALA A 142 -9.74 3.36 -7.04
CA ALA A 142 -9.79 2.13 -6.24
C ALA A 142 -8.44 1.41 -6.15
N ARG A 143 -7.49 1.74 -7.03
CA ARG A 143 -6.15 1.12 -7.12
C ARG A 143 -5.00 2.09 -6.85
N LEU A 144 -5.26 3.37 -7.08
CA LEU A 144 -4.35 4.47 -6.84
C LEU A 144 -4.99 5.37 -5.78
N PRO A 145 -4.85 5.03 -4.48
CA PRO A 145 -5.46 5.80 -3.42
C PRO A 145 -4.94 7.23 -3.46
N VAL A 146 -5.86 8.20 -3.52
CA VAL A 146 -5.51 9.61 -3.59
C VAL A 146 -4.96 10.06 -2.26
N GLU A 147 -3.78 10.64 -2.32
CA GLU A 147 -3.02 11.09 -1.17
C GLU A 147 -3.19 12.60 -0.99
N GLU A 148 -3.25 13.33 -2.10
CA GLU A 148 -3.52 14.76 -2.15
C GLU A 148 -4.34 15.15 -3.38
N SER A 149 -5.13 16.23 -3.29
CA SER A 149 -5.74 16.88 -4.44
C SER A 149 -5.27 18.33 -4.55
N VAL A 150 -4.59 18.66 -5.65
CA VAL A 150 -4.09 20.01 -5.92
C VAL A 150 -4.94 20.72 -6.97
N HIS A 151 -5.07 22.03 -6.82
CA HIS A 151 -5.93 22.87 -7.66
C HIS A 151 -5.07 23.80 -8.53
N GLY A 152 -5.01 23.49 -9.83
CA GLY A 152 -4.50 24.36 -10.90
C GLY A 152 -5.67 24.90 -11.74
N ARG A 153 -5.52 24.90 -13.08
CA ARG A 153 -6.67 25.04 -13.98
C ARG A 153 -7.69 23.91 -13.82
N ARG A 154 -7.21 22.75 -13.36
CA ARG A 154 -8.01 21.57 -13.04
C ARG A 154 -7.65 21.03 -11.66
N VAL A 155 -8.47 20.13 -11.15
CA VAL A 155 -8.18 19.38 -9.93
C VAL A 155 -7.39 18.14 -10.32
N TYR A 156 -6.16 18.03 -9.82
CA TYR A 156 -5.30 16.86 -10.02
C TYR A 156 -5.25 16.06 -8.74
N ASN A 157 -5.56 14.77 -8.83
CA ASN A 157 -5.47 13.84 -7.72
C ASN A 157 -4.14 13.11 -7.79
N LEU A 158 -3.40 13.17 -6.69
CA LEU A 158 -2.02 12.77 -6.66
C LEU A 158 -1.89 11.47 -5.89
N ALA A 159 -1.13 10.54 -6.45
CA ALA A 159 -0.89 9.23 -5.89
C ALA A 159 0.55 8.79 -6.15
N SER A 160 1.08 7.98 -5.24
CA SER A 160 2.41 7.39 -5.30
C SER A 160 2.29 5.90 -5.61
N VAL A 161 3.14 5.39 -6.50
CA VAL A 161 3.13 3.98 -6.89
C VAL A 161 4.51 3.38 -6.72
N GLY A 162 4.66 2.49 -5.73
CA GLY A 162 5.86 1.69 -5.56
C GLY A 162 6.06 0.74 -6.76
N THR A 163 7.29 0.64 -7.24
CA THR A 163 7.68 -0.22 -8.36
C THR A 163 8.32 -1.52 -7.86
N ALA A 164 8.38 -2.53 -8.73
CA ALA A 164 9.06 -3.79 -8.43
C ALA A 164 10.56 -3.64 -8.13
N ALA A 165 11.18 -2.52 -8.52
CA ALA A 165 12.58 -2.22 -8.23
C ALA A 165 12.78 -1.45 -6.91
N GLY A 166 11.72 -1.13 -6.17
CA GLY A 166 11.77 -0.38 -4.91
C GLY A 166 11.67 1.15 -5.06
N ASP A 167 11.77 1.68 -6.28
CA ASP A 167 11.56 3.11 -6.56
C ASP A 167 10.05 3.45 -6.55
N THR A 168 9.69 4.74 -6.40
CA THR A 168 8.29 5.20 -6.37
C THR A 168 8.02 6.18 -7.51
N TYR A 169 6.90 5.99 -8.20
CA TYR A 169 6.36 6.95 -9.17
C TYR A 169 5.39 7.92 -8.54
N VAL A 170 5.31 9.10 -9.13
CA VAL A 170 4.37 10.16 -8.82
C VAL A 170 3.36 10.27 -9.95
N VAL A 171 2.09 10.05 -9.61
CA VAL A 171 1.00 9.94 -10.58
C VAL A 171 -0.01 11.04 -10.34
N ALA A 172 -0.29 11.82 -11.37
CA ALA A 172 -1.39 12.79 -11.37
C ALA A 172 -2.59 12.21 -12.13
N ILE A 173 -3.76 12.21 -11.51
CA ILE A 173 -4.99 11.63 -12.06
C ILE A 173 -6.01 12.73 -12.24
N VAL A 174 -6.52 12.86 -13.46
CA VAL A 174 -7.55 13.83 -13.83
C VAL A 174 -8.65 13.15 -14.64
N ARG A 175 -9.88 13.61 -14.46
CA ARG A 175 -11.04 13.17 -15.22
C ARG A 175 -11.49 14.28 -16.17
N CYS A 176 -11.79 13.94 -17.42
CA CYS A 176 -12.49 14.83 -18.35
C CYS A 176 -13.92 15.09 -17.84
N ILE A 177 -14.44 16.29 -18.06
CA ILE A 177 -15.84 16.59 -17.71
C ILE A 177 -16.79 15.95 -18.73
N GLU A 178 -16.39 16.00 -20.00
CA GLU A 178 -17.16 15.51 -21.15
C GLU A 178 -16.34 14.49 -21.97
N GLN A 179 -17.03 13.68 -22.76
CA GLN A 179 -16.42 12.75 -23.73
C GLN A 179 -15.99 13.51 -25.00
N GLY A 180 -15.05 12.93 -25.75
CA GLY A 180 -14.62 13.47 -27.04
C GLY A 180 -13.21 14.06 -27.04
N THR A 181 -12.65 14.17 -28.24
CA THR A 181 -11.26 14.56 -28.49
C THR A 181 -10.98 16.00 -28.11
N GLY A 182 -11.94 16.91 -28.25
CA GLY A 182 -11.77 18.33 -27.91
C GLY A 182 -11.50 18.55 -26.42
N GLU A 183 -12.34 18.01 -25.54
CA GLU A 183 -12.15 18.12 -24.09
C GLU A 183 -10.90 17.35 -23.64
N ALA A 184 -10.67 16.15 -24.18
CA ALA A 184 -9.47 15.38 -23.86
C ALA A 184 -8.17 16.12 -24.25
N GLN A 185 -8.17 16.83 -25.38
CA GLN A 185 -7.05 17.69 -25.80
C GLN A 185 -6.85 18.87 -24.84
N ALA A 186 -7.94 19.50 -24.37
CA ALA A 186 -7.88 20.60 -23.41
C ALA A 186 -7.31 20.14 -22.07
N VAL A 187 -7.81 19.02 -21.53
CA VAL A 187 -7.27 18.39 -20.31
C VAL A 187 -5.80 18.07 -20.46
N ALA A 188 -5.42 17.40 -21.55
CA ALA A 188 -4.03 17.05 -21.84
C ALA A 188 -3.12 18.28 -21.89
N ARG A 189 -3.54 19.35 -22.57
CA ARG A 189 -2.79 20.61 -22.64
C ARG A 189 -2.59 21.21 -21.24
N ASP A 190 -3.64 21.27 -20.44
CA ASP A 190 -3.57 21.88 -19.11
C ASP A 190 -2.61 21.08 -18.20
N ILE A 191 -2.71 19.74 -18.18
CA ILE A 191 -1.83 18.90 -17.36
C ILE A 191 -0.38 18.93 -17.84
N ILE A 192 -0.13 19.01 -19.16
CA ILE A 192 1.22 19.14 -19.71
C ILE A 192 1.86 20.47 -19.27
N GLU A 193 1.13 21.58 -19.39
CA GLU A 193 1.65 22.91 -19.09
C GLU A 193 1.88 23.16 -17.60
N GLU A 194 0.99 22.61 -16.76
CA GLU A 194 1.03 22.81 -15.30
C GLU A 194 1.95 21.81 -14.61
N LEU A 195 1.98 20.55 -15.05
CA LEU A 195 2.69 19.48 -14.35
C LEU A 195 3.93 18.96 -15.07
N GLU A 196 4.07 19.20 -16.38
CA GLU A 196 5.14 18.65 -17.23
C GLU A 196 5.42 17.15 -16.95
N PRO A 197 4.42 16.27 -17.10
CA PRO A 197 4.58 14.85 -16.79
C PRO A 197 5.59 14.17 -17.73
N GLN A 198 6.23 13.10 -17.28
CA GLN A 198 7.09 12.29 -18.16
C GLN A 198 6.26 11.60 -19.24
N TRP A 199 5.13 11.01 -18.86
CA TRP A 199 4.24 10.27 -19.76
C TRP A 199 2.77 10.60 -19.50
N LEU A 200 1.95 10.51 -20.54
CA LEU A 200 0.49 10.50 -20.44
C LEU A 200 -0.06 9.09 -20.64
N LEU A 201 -0.97 8.69 -19.76
CA LEU A 201 -1.74 7.46 -19.87
C LEU A 201 -3.21 7.81 -20.05
N VAL A 202 -3.83 7.37 -21.14
CA VAL A 202 -5.28 7.47 -21.32
C VAL A 202 -5.90 6.15 -20.88
N VAL A 203 -6.49 6.13 -19.69
CA VAL A 203 -7.02 4.90 -19.07
C VAL A 203 -8.53 4.93 -19.10
N GLY A 204 -9.14 3.89 -19.65
CA GLY A 204 -10.60 3.77 -19.69
C GLY A 204 -11.05 2.59 -20.54
N ILE A 205 -12.22 2.70 -21.15
CA ILE A 205 -12.80 1.63 -21.96
C ILE A 205 -12.73 1.92 -23.46
N ALA A 206 -12.90 0.88 -24.27
CA ALA A 206 -13.10 0.97 -25.71
C ALA A 206 -14.01 -0.15 -26.23
N GLY A 207 -14.59 0.10 -27.40
CA GLY A 207 -15.25 -0.95 -28.19
C GLY A 207 -14.21 -1.73 -28.99
N GLY A 208 -14.22 -3.06 -28.87
CA GLY A 208 -13.34 -3.95 -29.63
C GLY A 208 -13.85 -4.22 -31.03
N VAL A 209 -12.96 -4.17 -32.02
CA VAL A 209 -13.22 -4.73 -33.35
C VAL A 209 -13.26 -6.26 -33.23
N PRO A 210 -14.24 -6.97 -33.81
CA PRO A 210 -14.31 -8.43 -33.71
C PRO A 210 -13.06 -9.13 -34.22
N ALA A 211 -12.30 -9.74 -33.31
CA ALA A 211 -11.07 -10.47 -33.56
C ALA A 211 -11.00 -11.70 -32.63
N THR A 212 -10.19 -12.70 -32.97
CA THR A 212 -10.08 -13.93 -32.17
C THR A 212 -8.97 -13.86 -31.11
N GLU A 213 -8.10 -12.86 -31.23
CA GLU A 213 -6.90 -12.66 -30.44
C GLU A 213 -7.20 -12.01 -29.08
N PHE A 214 -8.34 -11.30 -28.96
CA PHE A 214 -8.80 -10.65 -27.74
C PHE A 214 -10.33 -10.59 -27.68
N THR A 215 -10.89 -10.30 -26.50
CA THR A 215 -12.32 -10.30 -26.24
C THR A 215 -12.73 -9.34 -25.11
N LEU A 216 -13.99 -9.37 -24.70
CA LEU A 216 -14.53 -8.55 -23.62
C LEU A 216 -13.73 -8.71 -22.33
N GLY A 217 -13.40 -7.58 -21.70
CA GLY A 217 -12.62 -7.51 -20.47
C GLY A 217 -11.10 -7.64 -20.67
N ASP A 218 -10.62 -7.97 -21.87
CA ASP A 218 -9.18 -7.83 -22.19
C ASP A 218 -8.79 -6.34 -22.26
N VAL A 219 -7.48 -6.09 -22.21
CA VAL A 219 -6.90 -4.75 -22.29
C VAL A 219 -6.12 -4.59 -23.60
N VAL A 220 -6.42 -3.52 -24.33
CA VAL A 220 -5.67 -3.11 -25.52
C VAL A 220 -4.79 -1.91 -25.18
N VAL A 221 -3.48 -2.04 -25.42
CA VAL A 221 -2.52 -0.94 -25.32
C VAL A 221 -2.21 -0.41 -26.71
N SER A 222 -2.31 0.90 -26.91
CA SER A 222 -2.10 1.50 -28.23
C SER A 222 -0.67 1.27 -28.73
N THR A 223 -0.49 0.79 -29.97
CA THR A 223 0.77 0.90 -30.73
C THR A 223 0.76 2.07 -31.71
N ARG A 224 -0.45 2.54 -32.02
CA ARG A 224 -0.74 3.65 -32.93
C ARG A 224 -2.11 4.23 -32.59
N ILE A 225 -2.25 5.54 -32.71
CA ILE A 225 -3.53 6.23 -32.56
C ILE A 225 -3.92 6.81 -33.93
N PHE A 226 -5.10 6.47 -34.41
CA PHE A 226 -5.68 7.01 -35.64
C PHE A 226 -6.84 7.93 -35.29
N ASP A 227 -6.82 9.14 -35.82
CA ASP A 227 -7.87 10.13 -35.65
C ASP A 227 -8.77 10.13 -36.89
N PHE A 228 -10.04 9.78 -36.68
CA PHE A 228 -11.07 9.66 -37.72
C PHE A 228 -12.09 10.81 -37.70
N ASN A 229 -11.80 11.93 -37.01
CA ASN A 229 -12.76 13.03 -36.91
C ASN A 229 -12.93 13.86 -38.18
N VAL A 230 -11.94 13.89 -39.07
CA VAL A 230 -12.02 14.66 -40.32
C VAL A 230 -12.52 13.77 -41.44
N GLU A 231 -13.71 14.07 -41.94
CA GLU A 231 -14.29 13.44 -43.14
C GLU A 231 -14.58 14.47 -44.22
N ALA A 232 -14.41 14.06 -45.48
CA ALA A 232 -14.93 14.76 -46.63
C ALA A 232 -16.26 14.12 -47.03
N VAL A 233 -17.32 14.93 -47.04
CA VAL A 233 -18.65 14.53 -47.52
C VAL A 233 -18.89 15.22 -48.84
N VAL A 234 -18.87 14.45 -49.92
CA VAL A 234 -19.27 14.90 -51.25
C VAL A 234 -20.63 14.29 -51.58
N HIS A 235 -21.53 15.10 -52.14
CA HIS A 235 -22.86 14.64 -52.54
C HIS A 235 -22.74 13.41 -53.47
N ASP A 236 -23.51 12.36 -53.18
CA ASP A 236 -23.53 11.08 -53.91
C ASP A 236 -22.19 10.30 -54.00
N GLN A 237 -21.22 10.60 -53.14
CA GLN A 237 -19.98 9.84 -53.04
C GLN A 237 -19.85 9.13 -51.67
N PRO A 238 -19.13 8.00 -51.61
CA PRO A 238 -18.77 7.39 -50.34
C PRO A 238 -18.00 8.37 -49.45
N ARG A 239 -18.20 8.28 -48.13
CA ARG A 239 -17.46 9.11 -47.18
C ARG A 239 -15.96 8.80 -47.26
N GLU A 240 -15.16 9.85 -47.38
CA GLU A 240 -13.70 9.76 -47.34
C GLU A 240 -13.19 10.32 -46.02
N PHE A 241 -12.17 9.69 -45.43
CA PHE A 241 -11.59 10.10 -44.16
C PHE A 241 -10.18 10.63 -44.37
N ALA A 242 -9.94 11.85 -43.92
CA ALA A 242 -8.59 12.41 -43.80
C ALA A 242 -7.98 11.93 -42.48
N VAL A 243 -7.57 10.66 -42.45
CA VAL A 243 -7.08 10.01 -41.24
C VAL A 243 -5.80 10.68 -40.76
N SER A 244 -5.80 11.17 -39.53
CA SER A 244 -4.62 11.76 -38.89
C SER A 244 -4.18 10.93 -37.66
N GLY A 245 -3.35 11.50 -36.79
CA GLY A 245 -2.69 10.76 -35.70
C GLY A 245 -1.33 10.20 -36.12
N GLY A 246 -0.90 9.09 -35.52
CA GLY A 246 0.43 8.55 -35.80
C GLY A 246 0.94 7.49 -34.83
N PRO A 247 2.20 7.05 -35.02
CA PRO A 247 2.84 6.10 -34.13
C PRO A 247 3.09 6.73 -32.76
N LEU A 248 3.36 5.90 -31.76
CA LEU A 248 3.82 6.38 -30.46
C LEU A 248 5.17 7.08 -30.57
N ALA A 249 5.48 7.93 -29.58
CA ALA A 249 6.84 8.43 -29.36
C ALA A 249 7.82 7.24 -29.25
N PRO A 250 9.08 7.36 -29.74
CA PRO A 250 10.03 6.24 -29.76
C PRO A 250 10.23 5.54 -28.41
N SER A 251 10.27 6.31 -27.31
CA SER A 251 10.37 5.78 -25.95
C SER A 251 9.15 4.94 -25.55
N ALA A 252 7.95 5.39 -25.92
CA ALA A 252 6.71 4.64 -25.70
C ALA A 252 6.61 3.40 -26.57
N ALA A 253 7.00 3.49 -27.84
CA ALA A 253 7.03 2.35 -28.74
C ALA A 253 7.95 1.23 -28.24
N ALA A 254 9.13 1.58 -27.70
CA ALA A 254 10.10 0.61 -27.17
C ALA A 254 9.55 -0.18 -25.97
N VAL A 255 8.83 0.48 -25.06
CA VAL A 255 8.18 -0.17 -23.92
C VAL A 255 7.02 -1.04 -24.39
N VAL A 256 6.15 -0.50 -25.26
CA VAL A 256 4.97 -1.23 -25.76
C VAL A 256 5.38 -2.50 -26.54
N ALA A 257 6.48 -2.45 -27.29
CA ALA A 257 7.03 -3.61 -27.98
C ALA A 257 7.45 -4.74 -27.02
N ASN A 258 7.81 -4.42 -25.78
CA ASN A 258 8.28 -5.36 -24.77
C ASN A 258 7.22 -5.73 -23.71
N LEU A 259 5.95 -5.32 -23.87
CA LEU A 259 4.89 -5.54 -22.88
C LEU A 259 4.78 -6.99 -22.39
N ARG A 260 4.94 -7.97 -23.30
CA ARG A 260 4.85 -9.40 -22.95
C ARG A 260 6.03 -9.90 -22.13
N ALA A 261 7.18 -9.23 -22.18
CA ALA A 261 8.36 -9.57 -21.40
C ALA A 261 8.37 -8.86 -20.02
N MET A 262 7.47 -7.88 -19.81
CA MET A 262 7.37 -7.17 -18.54
C MET A 262 6.77 -8.07 -17.44
N GLN A 263 7.28 -7.92 -16.22
CA GLN A 263 6.74 -8.59 -15.04
C GLN A 263 5.47 -7.87 -14.56
N LEU A 264 4.33 -8.21 -15.15
CA LEU A 264 3.03 -7.57 -14.87
C LEU A 264 2.26 -8.20 -13.69
N GLY A 265 2.86 -9.17 -12.99
CA GLY A 265 2.23 -9.86 -11.85
C GLY A 265 0.88 -10.50 -12.19
N SER A 266 0.03 -10.66 -11.19
CA SER A 266 -1.31 -11.26 -11.29
C SER A 266 -2.42 -10.22 -11.57
N TRP A 267 -2.15 -9.23 -12.42
CA TRP A 267 -3.09 -8.13 -12.71
C TRP A 267 -4.44 -8.59 -13.24
N SER A 268 -4.47 -9.70 -13.98
CA SER A 268 -5.66 -10.27 -14.60
C SER A 268 -6.42 -11.26 -13.69
N ALA A 269 -5.92 -11.50 -12.47
CA ALA A 269 -6.61 -12.34 -11.50
C ALA A 269 -7.91 -11.68 -11.01
N ALA A 270 -8.94 -12.50 -10.73
CA ALA A 270 -10.23 -12.01 -10.28
C ALA A 270 -10.14 -11.19 -8.97
N SER A 271 -9.25 -11.59 -8.06
CA SER A 271 -8.97 -10.86 -6.81
C SER A 271 -8.37 -9.47 -7.05
N THR A 272 -7.55 -9.31 -8.09
CA THR A 272 -6.91 -8.02 -8.43
C THR A 272 -7.85 -7.11 -9.24
N ILE A 273 -8.68 -7.68 -10.11
CA ILE A 273 -9.72 -6.93 -10.84
C ILE A 273 -10.84 -6.49 -9.87
N GLY A 274 -11.12 -7.29 -8.83
CA GLY A 274 -12.01 -6.90 -7.74
C GLY A 274 -13.50 -6.87 -8.11
N CYS A 275 -13.88 -7.37 -9.29
CA CYS A 275 -15.28 -7.55 -9.68
C CYS A 275 -15.45 -8.83 -10.51
N ALA A 276 -16.63 -9.45 -10.38
CA ALA A 276 -16.95 -10.68 -11.10
C ALA A 276 -17.03 -10.43 -12.61
N ARG A 277 -16.47 -11.36 -13.40
CA ARG A 277 -16.56 -11.29 -14.87
C ARG A 277 -18.00 -11.61 -15.31
N PRO A 278 -18.68 -10.71 -16.05
CA PRO A 278 -20.04 -10.96 -16.51
C PRO A 278 -20.14 -12.11 -17.50
N ASN A 279 -21.34 -12.68 -17.63
CA ASN A 279 -21.63 -13.68 -18.67
C ASN A 279 -22.06 -13.01 -19.99
N VAL A 280 -21.75 -13.64 -21.12
CA VAL A 280 -22.24 -13.21 -22.43
C VAL A 280 -23.65 -13.74 -22.69
N LYS A 281 -24.57 -12.83 -22.99
CA LYS A 281 -25.95 -13.15 -23.38
C LYS A 281 -25.97 -13.62 -24.85
N LYS A 282 -26.17 -14.92 -25.07
CA LYS A 282 -26.11 -15.58 -26.40
C LYS A 282 -27.34 -15.39 -27.31
N ALA A 283 -28.39 -14.70 -26.83
CA ALA A 283 -29.61 -14.48 -27.61
C ALA A 283 -29.34 -13.70 -28.91
N LYS A 284 -30.00 -14.07 -30.01
CA LYS A 284 -29.81 -13.44 -31.35
C LYS A 284 -29.99 -11.93 -31.33
N ALA A 285 -30.93 -11.41 -30.52
CA ALA A 285 -31.21 -9.98 -30.38
C ALA A 285 -30.04 -9.15 -29.82
N ASN A 286 -29.00 -9.78 -29.28
CA ASN A 286 -27.81 -9.07 -28.81
C ASN A 286 -26.74 -8.91 -29.90
N PHE A 287 -26.93 -9.47 -31.10
CA PHE A 287 -25.99 -9.36 -32.20
C PHE A 287 -26.60 -8.50 -33.30
N TYR A 288 -25.84 -7.54 -33.81
CA TYR A 288 -26.23 -6.68 -34.93
C TYR A 288 -25.17 -6.69 -36.04
N GLY A 289 -25.58 -6.16 -37.18
CA GLY A 289 -24.86 -6.18 -38.44
C GLY A 289 -25.11 -7.40 -39.30
N ASP A 290 -24.49 -7.45 -40.47
CA ASP A 290 -24.70 -8.56 -41.42
C ASP A 290 -24.20 -9.92 -40.89
N LEU A 291 -24.58 -11.00 -41.58
CA LEU A 291 -24.30 -12.36 -41.15
C LEU A 291 -22.81 -12.66 -40.99
N GLU A 292 -21.96 -12.12 -41.86
CA GLU A 292 -20.51 -12.30 -41.79
C GLU A 292 -19.90 -11.53 -40.62
N TRP A 293 -20.40 -10.31 -40.32
CA TRP A 293 -20.01 -9.58 -39.11
C TRP A 293 -20.39 -10.35 -37.86
N GLN A 294 -21.65 -10.79 -37.77
CA GLN A 294 -22.14 -11.51 -36.59
C GLN A 294 -21.36 -12.80 -36.36
N LYS A 295 -20.90 -13.48 -37.43
CA LYS A 295 -20.03 -14.65 -37.33
C LYS A 295 -18.70 -14.31 -36.67
N ARG A 296 -18.07 -13.19 -37.06
CA ARG A 296 -16.83 -12.69 -36.42
C ARG A 296 -17.06 -12.30 -34.96
N VAL A 297 -18.15 -11.60 -34.66
CA VAL A 297 -18.53 -11.21 -33.28
C VAL A 297 -18.73 -12.46 -32.41
N ARG A 298 -19.44 -13.48 -32.91
CA ARG A 298 -19.61 -14.74 -32.17
C ARG A 298 -18.28 -15.47 -31.95
N ALA A 299 -17.35 -15.40 -32.90
CA ALA A 299 -16.03 -16.00 -32.75
C ALA A 299 -15.20 -15.29 -31.68
N SER A 300 -15.21 -13.95 -31.63
CA SER A 300 -14.45 -13.19 -30.63
C SER A 300 -14.93 -13.45 -29.20
N LEU A 301 -16.23 -13.73 -29.00
CA LEU A 301 -16.81 -14.00 -27.69
C LEU A 301 -16.59 -15.44 -27.18
N LYS A 302 -15.87 -16.31 -27.91
CA LYS A 302 -15.58 -17.68 -27.46
C LYS A 302 -14.43 -17.77 -26.44
N ALA A 303 -13.53 -16.79 -26.41
CA ALA A 303 -12.30 -16.83 -25.60
C ALA A 303 -12.47 -16.35 -24.14
N LEU A 304 -13.63 -16.60 -23.52
CA LEU A 304 -13.98 -16.06 -22.20
C LEU A 304 -13.56 -16.97 -21.03
N ASP A 305 -13.22 -18.23 -21.28
CA ASP A 305 -12.88 -19.23 -20.25
C ASP A 305 -11.43 -19.10 -19.72
N ARG A 306 -10.77 -17.97 -19.99
CA ARG A 306 -9.40 -17.65 -19.53
C ARG A 306 -9.38 -16.32 -18.78
N GLN A 307 -8.32 -16.05 -18.02
CA GLN A 307 -8.08 -14.71 -17.48
C GLN A 307 -7.95 -13.66 -18.60
N PRO A 308 -8.26 -12.38 -18.33
CA PRO A 308 -8.02 -11.29 -19.27
C PRO A 308 -6.57 -11.25 -19.77
N LEU A 309 -6.43 -10.92 -21.05
CA LEU A 309 -5.13 -10.71 -21.68
C LEU A 309 -4.87 -9.22 -21.88
N VAL A 310 -3.59 -8.89 -22.01
CA VAL A 310 -3.16 -7.64 -22.62
C VAL A 310 -2.70 -7.91 -24.05
N VAL A 311 -3.17 -7.10 -24.98
CA VAL A 311 -2.70 -7.07 -26.37
C VAL A 311 -2.29 -5.65 -26.74
N SER A 312 -1.37 -5.50 -27.68
CA SER A 312 -0.98 -4.19 -28.21
C SER A 312 -1.41 -4.05 -29.66
N GLY A 313 -2.01 -2.91 -30.03
CA GLY A 313 -2.49 -2.70 -31.39
C GLY A 313 -3.00 -1.29 -31.66
N ALA A 314 -3.47 -1.06 -32.88
CA ALA A 314 -3.91 0.27 -33.28
C ALA A 314 -5.30 0.60 -32.71
N ILE A 315 -5.45 1.83 -32.25
CA ILE A 315 -6.70 2.36 -31.70
C ILE A 315 -7.20 3.48 -32.60
N ALA A 316 -8.47 3.41 -32.99
CA ALA A 316 -9.18 4.48 -33.67
C ALA A 316 -9.89 5.38 -32.66
N SER A 317 -9.82 6.68 -32.89
CA SER A 317 -10.40 7.73 -32.06
C SER A 317 -11.32 8.60 -32.90
N SER A 318 -12.53 8.86 -32.41
CA SER A 318 -13.45 9.82 -33.01
C SER A 318 -14.50 10.30 -32.01
N ASP A 319 -15.02 11.51 -32.15
CA ASP A 319 -16.12 12.07 -31.35
C ASP A 319 -17.47 11.37 -31.61
N ARG A 320 -17.48 10.34 -32.45
CA ARG A 320 -18.66 9.54 -32.77
C ARG A 320 -18.74 8.33 -31.85
N LEU A 321 -19.86 8.22 -31.16
CA LEU A 321 -20.22 6.99 -30.46
C LEU A 321 -20.68 5.93 -31.48
N MET A 322 -19.92 4.83 -31.60
CA MET A 322 -20.29 3.73 -32.49
C MET A 322 -21.53 3.01 -31.98
N LYS A 323 -22.59 2.99 -32.79
CA LYS A 323 -23.84 2.27 -32.51
C LYS A 323 -24.19 1.22 -33.58
N ASP A 324 -23.44 1.19 -34.68
CA ASP A 324 -23.54 0.24 -35.78
C ASP A 324 -22.14 -0.20 -36.24
N GLU A 325 -22.08 -1.17 -37.14
CA GLU A 325 -20.84 -1.70 -37.69
C GLU A 325 -20.40 -1.06 -39.03
N GLU A 326 -21.23 -0.24 -39.67
CA GLU A 326 -20.96 0.29 -41.00
C GLU A 326 -19.72 1.19 -41.02
N LEU A 327 -19.65 2.12 -40.06
CA LEU A 327 -18.55 3.06 -39.96
C LEU A 327 -17.23 2.38 -39.55
N PRO A 328 -17.18 1.50 -38.53
CA PRO A 328 -16.00 0.67 -38.25
C PRO A 328 -15.52 -0.17 -39.43
N ARG A 329 -16.44 -0.72 -40.24
CA ARG A 329 -16.08 -1.47 -41.46
C ARG A 329 -15.41 -0.58 -42.50
N LEU A 330 -15.90 0.64 -42.66
CA LEU A 330 -15.30 1.62 -43.57
C LEU A 330 -13.89 1.99 -43.11
N TRP A 331 -13.69 2.23 -41.81
CA TRP A 331 -12.37 2.49 -41.24
C TRP A 331 -11.40 1.33 -41.40
N LEU A 332 -11.88 0.09 -41.29
CA LEU A 332 -11.07 -1.12 -41.51
C LEU A 332 -10.64 -1.30 -42.97
N LYS A 333 -11.35 -0.73 -43.95
CA LYS A 333 -10.89 -0.71 -45.35
C LYS A 333 -9.62 0.12 -45.49
N THR A 334 -9.56 1.26 -44.80
CA THR A 334 -8.41 2.17 -44.79
C THR A 334 -7.30 1.71 -43.84
N THR A 335 -7.67 1.13 -42.70
CA THR A 335 -6.75 0.76 -41.60
C THR A 335 -7.08 -0.64 -41.06
N ARG A 336 -6.55 -1.67 -41.71
CA ARG A 336 -6.88 -3.09 -41.38
C ARG A 336 -6.45 -3.55 -39.98
N GLN A 337 -5.54 -2.83 -39.34
CA GLN A 337 -4.90 -3.18 -38.07
C GLN A 337 -5.60 -2.63 -36.82
N LEU A 338 -6.77 -2.00 -36.96
CA LEU A 338 -7.54 -1.48 -35.83
C LEU A 338 -8.02 -2.62 -34.93
N LEU A 339 -7.73 -2.51 -33.64
CA LEU A 339 -8.23 -3.44 -32.62
C LEU A 339 -9.33 -2.80 -31.77
N ALA A 340 -9.23 -1.52 -31.46
CA ALA A 340 -10.18 -0.85 -30.56
C ALA A 340 -10.61 0.52 -31.10
N ILE A 341 -11.80 0.95 -30.68
CA ILE A 341 -12.42 2.22 -31.04
C ILE A 341 -12.88 2.93 -29.76
N GLU A 342 -12.48 4.19 -29.62
CA GLU A 342 -12.78 5.07 -28.49
C GLU A 342 -12.90 6.53 -28.96
N MET A 343 -13.03 7.49 -28.03
CA MET A 343 -13.41 8.86 -28.38
C MET A 343 -12.41 9.95 -27.94
N GLU A 344 -11.25 9.63 -27.34
CA GLU A 344 -10.44 10.66 -26.67
C GLU A 344 -8.94 10.66 -27.01
N SER A 345 -8.37 9.52 -27.33
CA SER A 345 -6.92 9.33 -27.42
C SER A 345 -6.28 10.20 -28.52
N ALA A 346 -7.00 10.50 -29.62
CA ALA A 346 -6.49 11.41 -30.64
C ALA A 346 -6.29 12.84 -30.14
N GLY A 347 -7.20 13.34 -29.28
CA GLY A 347 -7.08 14.66 -28.67
C GLY A 347 -5.86 14.76 -27.76
N VAL A 348 -5.70 13.78 -26.87
CA VAL A 348 -4.53 13.69 -25.97
C VAL A 348 -3.23 13.59 -26.78
N TYR A 349 -3.21 12.70 -27.78
CA TYR A 349 -2.06 12.51 -28.67
C TYR A 349 -1.65 13.79 -29.38
N ARG A 350 -2.63 14.57 -29.89
CA ARG A 350 -2.38 15.85 -30.55
C ARG A 350 -1.78 16.90 -29.60
N ALA A 351 -2.30 16.99 -28.37
CA ALA A 351 -1.75 17.90 -27.36
C ALA A 351 -0.32 17.52 -26.95
N ALA A 352 -0.03 16.23 -26.85
CA ALA A 352 1.27 15.72 -26.42
C ALA A 352 2.36 15.86 -27.51
N ARG A 353 2.00 15.58 -28.76
CA ARG A 353 2.92 15.61 -29.91
C ARG A 353 3.27 17.02 -30.41
N SER A 354 2.44 18.01 -30.10
CA SER A 354 2.69 19.42 -30.46
C SER A 354 3.70 20.13 -29.54
N ARG A 355 4.27 19.40 -28.55
CA ARG A 355 5.28 19.91 -27.61
C ARG A 355 6.70 19.64 -28.07
N SER A 356 7.64 20.40 -27.52
CA SER A 356 9.08 20.17 -27.70
C SER A 356 9.79 20.16 -26.34
N PRO A 357 10.30 19.00 -25.87
CA PRO A 357 10.13 17.68 -26.48
C PRO A 357 8.67 17.21 -26.47
N GLU A 358 8.31 16.30 -27.39
CA GLU A 358 6.99 15.65 -27.35
C GLU A 358 6.82 14.86 -26.04
N VAL A 359 5.59 14.79 -25.51
CA VAL A 359 5.30 14.01 -24.30
C VAL A 359 4.83 12.60 -24.71
N PRO A 360 5.56 11.53 -24.36
CA PRO A 360 5.14 10.15 -24.65
C PRO A 360 3.73 9.87 -24.12
N THR A 361 2.87 9.30 -24.97
CA THR A 361 1.47 9.02 -24.65
C THR A 361 1.12 7.60 -25.06
N ILE A 362 0.45 6.85 -24.18
CA ILE A 362 -0.17 5.56 -24.52
C ILE A 362 -1.63 5.52 -24.04
N ALA A 363 -2.48 4.84 -24.78
CA ALA A 363 -3.83 4.52 -24.35
C ALA A 363 -3.90 3.08 -23.84
N ILE A 364 -4.54 2.89 -22.69
CA ILE A 364 -4.79 1.62 -22.02
C ILE A 364 -6.30 1.45 -21.93
N ARG A 365 -6.84 0.59 -22.79
CA ARG A 365 -8.30 0.47 -22.99
C ARG A 365 -8.80 -0.92 -22.65
N GLY A 366 -9.64 -1.02 -21.63
CA GLY A 366 -10.39 -2.24 -21.33
C GLY A 366 -11.55 -2.40 -22.32
N ILE A 367 -11.76 -3.60 -22.85
CA ILE A 367 -12.78 -3.82 -23.87
C ILE A 367 -14.16 -4.01 -23.23
N SER A 368 -15.00 -2.97 -23.29
CA SER A 368 -16.34 -2.94 -22.68
C SER A 368 -17.43 -3.57 -23.54
N ASP A 369 -17.23 -3.56 -24.85
CA ASP A 369 -18.16 -4.07 -25.84
C ASP A 369 -17.38 -4.50 -27.09
N ILE A 370 -18.01 -5.33 -27.92
CA ILE A 370 -17.50 -5.70 -29.25
C ILE A 370 -18.45 -5.08 -30.26
N VAL A 371 -17.93 -4.35 -31.26
CA VAL A 371 -18.76 -3.76 -32.32
C VAL A 371 -19.53 -4.87 -33.03
N GLY A 372 -20.86 -4.78 -33.07
CA GLY A 372 -21.75 -5.85 -33.50
C GLY A 372 -22.37 -6.67 -32.37
N TYR A 373 -22.04 -6.36 -31.11
CA TYR A 373 -22.64 -6.93 -29.91
C TYR A 373 -23.25 -5.83 -29.03
N LYS A 374 -24.46 -6.06 -28.51
CA LYS A 374 -25.17 -5.11 -27.67
C LYS A 374 -24.39 -4.85 -26.38
N ARG A 375 -24.16 -3.58 -26.07
CA ARG A 375 -23.45 -3.15 -24.87
C ARG A 375 -24.18 -3.60 -23.60
N ASP A 376 -23.40 -4.04 -22.61
CA ASP A 376 -23.87 -4.42 -21.28
C ASP A 376 -23.16 -3.55 -20.22
N PRO A 377 -23.90 -2.91 -19.31
CA PRO A 377 -23.31 -2.15 -18.21
C PRO A 377 -22.35 -2.96 -17.33
N GLY A 378 -22.62 -4.27 -17.13
CA GLY A 378 -21.74 -5.14 -16.35
C GLY A 378 -20.36 -5.29 -17.01
N TRP A 379 -20.32 -5.39 -18.33
CA TRP A 379 -19.06 -5.43 -19.09
C TRP A 379 -18.34 -4.08 -19.11
N THR A 380 -19.10 -2.98 -19.08
CA THR A 380 -18.52 -1.63 -18.92
C THR A 380 -17.77 -1.52 -17.59
N ASN A 381 -18.41 -1.90 -16.48
CA ASN A 381 -17.77 -1.88 -15.16
C ASN A 381 -16.54 -2.81 -15.11
N TYR A 382 -16.66 -4.04 -15.60
CA TYR A 382 -15.54 -4.98 -15.62
C TYR A 382 -14.35 -4.47 -16.45
N ALA A 383 -14.61 -3.85 -17.61
CA ALA A 383 -13.59 -3.27 -18.46
C ALA A 383 -12.87 -2.09 -17.79
N CYS A 384 -13.59 -1.21 -17.08
CA CYS A 384 -12.98 -0.14 -16.28
C CYS A 384 -11.98 -0.71 -15.25
N HIS A 385 -12.42 -1.72 -14.48
CA HIS A 385 -11.58 -2.37 -13.47
C HIS A 385 -10.41 -3.15 -14.08
N SER A 386 -10.60 -3.81 -15.21
CA SER A 386 -9.54 -4.52 -15.94
C SER A 386 -8.46 -3.55 -16.45
N ALA A 387 -8.87 -2.43 -17.07
CA ALA A 387 -7.96 -1.39 -17.55
C ALA A 387 -7.17 -0.75 -16.41
N ALA A 388 -7.84 -0.40 -15.30
CA ALA A 388 -7.19 0.18 -14.13
C ALA A 388 -6.25 -0.82 -13.43
N SER A 389 -6.63 -2.10 -13.35
CA SER A 389 -5.78 -3.18 -12.82
C SER A 389 -4.50 -3.33 -13.63
N PHE A 390 -4.63 -3.35 -14.95
CA PHE A 390 -3.49 -3.39 -15.85
C PHE A 390 -2.64 -2.11 -15.73
N ALA A 391 -3.26 -0.92 -15.65
CA ALA A 391 -2.52 0.34 -15.53
C ALA A 391 -1.63 0.35 -14.27
N LEU A 392 -2.14 -0.10 -13.12
CA LEU A 392 -1.34 -0.24 -11.90
C LEU A 392 -0.19 -1.24 -12.09
N ALA A 393 -0.44 -2.39 -12.72
CA ALA A 393 0.59 -3.38 -12.99
C ALA A 393 1.66 -2.87 -13.97
N PHE A 394 1.25 -2.14 -15.00
CA PHE A 394 2.13 -1.47 -15.95
C PHE A 394 3.05 -0.48 -15.24
N LEU A 395 2.51 0.36 -14.34
CA LEU A 395 3.31 1.27 -13.51
C LEU A 395 4.28 0.47 -12.62
N ARG A 396 3.81 -0.56 -11.90
CA ARG A 396 4.66 -1.37 -11.02
C ARG A 396 5.82 -2.07 -11.75
N ALA A 397 5.64 -2.41 -13.02
CA ALA A 397 6.65 -3.04 -13.86
C ALA A 397 7.77 -2.08 -14.33
N ARG A 398 7.78 -0.83 -13.83
CA ARG A 398 8.84 0.16 -14.04
C ARG A 398 9.19 0.40 -15.53
N PRO A 399 8.22 0.88 -16.35
CA PRO A 399 8.40 1.06 -17.79
C PRO A 399 9.41 2.15 -18.16
N VAL A 400 9.69 3.09 -17.25
CA VAL A 400 10.71 4.13 -17.39
C VAL A 400 11.46 4.31 -16.08
N THR A 401 12.46 5.18 -16.05
CA THR A 401 13.09 5.57 -14.78
C THR A 401 12.27 6.70 -14.16
N PRO A 402 11.87 6.63 -12.87
CA PRO A 402 11.22 7.73 -12.18
C PRO A 402 12.11 8.99 -12.17
N ARG A 403 11.51 10.18 -12.28
CA ARG A 403 12.19 11.48 -12.33
C ARG A 403 12.74 11.97 -10.99
N GLY A 404 12.36 11.35 -9.88
CA GLY A 404 12.83 11.71 -8.53
C GLY A 404 11.83 12.53 -7.70
N LEU A 405 11.86 12.25 -6.39
CA LEU A 405 10.90 12.48 -5.29
C LEU A 405 9.88 13.64 -5.39
N LEU A 406 8.65 13.28 -5.74
CA LEU A 406 7.44 13.78 -5.06
C LEU A 406 6.62 12.60 -4.56
N THR A 407 6.85 12.14 -3.34
CA THR A 407 5.76 11.44 -2.63
C THR A 407 4.68 12.47 -2.35
N LEU A 408 3.63 12.51 -3.16
CA LEU A 408 2.43 13.28 -2.85
C LEU A 408 1.72 12.44 -1.80
N ASN A 409 1.87 12.81 -0.55
CA ASN A 409 1.20 12.25 0.63
C ASN A 409 1.22 10.73 0.87
N ALA A 410 2.21 10.01 0.33
CA ALA A 410 2.62 8.76 0.97
C ALA A 410 3.45 9.17 2.17
N ALA A 411 3.14 8.64 3.36
CA ALA A 411 4.14 8.60 4.43
C ALA A 411 5.42 8.06 3.77
N PRO A 412 6.48 8.89 3.64
CA PRO A 412 7.44 8.64 2.61
C PRO A 412 8.16 7.35 2.90
N SER A 413 8.34 6.55 1.85
CA SER A 413 9.35 5.51 1.85
C SER A 413 10.72 6.17 1.80
N THR A 414 11.09 6.76 2.92
CA THR A 414 12.36 7.47 3.14
C THR A 414 13.52 6.47 3.18
N THR A 415 13.95 5.93 2.05
CA THR A 415 15.21 5.15 1.98
C THR A 415 16.06 5.47 0.75
N SER A 416 15.60 6.31 -0.19
CA SER A 416 16.37 6.63 -1.39
C SER A 416 17.34 7.81 -1.25
N ASP A 417 17.10 8.75 -0.34
CA ASP A 417 18.03 9.87 -0.05
C ASP A 417 18.86 9.64 1.22
N TRP A 418 18.45 8.67 2.04
CA TRP A 418 19.03 8.38 3.35
C TRP A 418 19.69 7.02 3.32
N ALA A 419 20.94 6.95 3.79
CA ALA A 419 21.73 5.72 3.76
C ALA A 419 21.13 4.56 4.61
N GLY A 420 20.11 4.83 5.42
CA GLY A 420 19.37 3.84 6.22
C GLY A 420 18.41 4.49 7.22
N LEU A 421 18.06 3.76 8.27
CA LEU A 421 17.28 4.21 9.41
C LEU A 421 18.14 4.70 10.57
N VAL A 422 17.65 5.69 11.29
CA VAL A 422 18.18 6.14 12.59
C VAL A 422 17.09 5.95 13.65
N ALA A 423 17.42 5.25 14.72
CA ALA A 423 16.60 5.17 15.92
C ALA A 423 17.21 6.00 17.04
N LEU A 424 16.40 6.81 17.72
CA LEU A 424 16.77 7.58 18.91
C LEU A 424 15.86 7.17 20.07
N GLY A 425 16.43 6.45 21.03
CA GLY A 425 15.65 5.81 22.08
C GLY A 425 14.55 4.88 21.54
N PRO A 426 13.59 4.48 22.38
CA PRO A 426 12.55 3.55 21.99
C PRO A 426 11.43 4.20 21.15
N GLY A 427 11.26 5.52 21.21
CA GLY A 427 10.10 6.20 20.64
C GLY A 427 10.27 6.74 19.23
N ILE A 428 11.49 6.74 18.69
CA ILE A 428 11.82 7.51 17.48
C ILE A 428 12.58 6.61 16.51
N ILE A 429 12.00 6.42 15.32
CA ILE A 429 12.65 5.80 14.17
C ILE A 429 12.33 6.69 12.98
N ALA A 430 13.35 7.25 12.35
CA ALA A 430 13.19 8.06 11.15
C ALA A 430 14.34 7.73 10.21
N PRO A 431 14.15 7.86 8.89
CA PRO A 431 15.29 7.60 8.03
C PRO A 431 16.27 8.72 8.10
N GLY A 432 17.54 8.34 8.03
CA GLY A 432 18.60 9.23 8.43
C GLY A 432 19.97 8.63 8.17
N SER A 433 20.98 9.45 8.36
CA SER A 433 22.37 9.03 8.28
C SER A 433 23.22 9.81 9.27
N LEU A 434 24.36 9.24 9.64
CA LEU A 434 25.45 9.97 10.27
C LEU A 434 26.07 10.90 9.23
N ILE A 435 26.12 12.19 9.52
CA ILE A 435 26.70 13.21 8.63
C ILE A 435 28.06 13.72 9.14
N GLY A 436 28.39 13.47 10.41
CA GLY A 436 29.69 13.80 10.99
C GLY A 436 29.89 13.15 12.35
N ALA A 437 31.15 12.89 12.70
CA ALA A 437 31.54 12.45 14.03
C ALA A 437 32.92 13.05 14.38
N ASP A 438 32.99 13.72 15.52
CA ASP A 438 34.22 14.26 16.10
C ASP A 438 34.30 13.84 17.58
N GLY A 439 35.10 12.80 17.84
CA GLY A 439 35.21 12.17 19.15
C GLY A 439 33.86 11.71 19.69
N ALA A 440 33.45 12.28 20.82
CA ALA A 440 32.17 12.00 21.48
C ALA A 440 30.98 12.78 20.88
N THR A 441 31.21 13.67 19.91
CA THR A 441 30.15 14.46 19.29
C THR A 441 29.78 13.86 17.95
N TRP A 442 28.55 13.38 17.80
CA TRP A 442 28.01 12.83 16.57
C TRP A 442 26.95 13.76 16.01
N GLN A 443 26.88 13.86 14.69
CA GLN A 443 25.86 14.62 13.99
C GLN A 443 25.11 13.67 13.09
N VAL A 444 23.83 13.49 13.37
CA VAL A 444 22.93 12.74 12.50
C VAL A 444 21.96 13.69 11.85
N GLN A 445 21.55 13.33 10.65
CA GLN A 445 20.49 14.03 9.97
C GLN A 445 19.38 13.02 9.72
N VAL A 446 18.15 13.38 10.07
CA VAL A 446 16.97 12.53 9.91
C VAL A 446 15.89 13.28 9.12
N SER A 447 15.09 12.53 8.36
CA SER A 447 13.92 13.05 7.68
C SER A 447 12.88 13.57 8.68
N GLY A 448 12.14 14.61 8.30
CA GLY A 448 10.95 15.04 9.05
C GLY A 448 9.79 14.05 8.99
N ALA A 449 9.91 12.99 8.19
CA ALA A 449 8.95 11.90 8.12
C ALA A 449 9.42 10.69 8.91
N PHE A 450 8.92 10.60 10.13
CA PHE A 450 9.22 9.54 11.07
C PHE A 450 8.45 8.26 10.71
N ILE A 451 9.13 7.12 10.81
CA ILE A 451 8.48 5.79 10.81
C ILE A 451 7.80 5.57 12.16
N LEU A 452 8.48 5.93 13.24
CA LEU A 452 7.97 5.89 14.61
C LEU A 452 8.28 7.23 15.29
N GLY A 453 7.27 7.80 15.94
CA GLY A 453 7.36 9.09 16.62
C GLY A 453 7.09 10.28 15.69
N ASP A 454 7.41 11.47 16.19
CA ASP A 454 7.32 12.75 15.49
C ASP A 454 8.24 13.77 16.18
N GLU A 455 8.25 15.03 15.74
CA GLU A 455 9.05 16.09 16.37
C GLU A 455 8.64 16.38 17.82
N SER A 456 7.38 16.16 18.19
CA SER A 456 6.91 16.31 19.56
C SER A 456 7.41 15.18 20.45
N VAL A 457 7.52 13.95 19.92
CA VAL A 457 8.18 12.82 20.61
C VAL A 457 9.67 13.07 20.73
N LEU A 458 10.33 13.59 19.70
CA LEU A 458 11.75 13.99 19.77
C LEU A 458 11.99 15.08 20.81
N THR A 459 11.13 16.10 20.86
CA THR A 459 11.19 17.16 21.88
C THR A 459 11.03 16.58 23.27
N ARG A 460 10.00 15.76 23.51
CA ARG A 460 9.79 15.09 24.80
C ARG A 460 10.92 14.15 25.20
N PHE A 461 11.55 13.46 24.25
CA PHE A 461 12.72 12.63 24.50
C PHE A 461 13.90 13.48 25.00
N CYS A 462 14.09 14.67 24.42
CA CYS A 462 15.12 15.60 24.86
C CYS A 462 14.79 16.21 26.24
N ASP A 463 13.55 16.66 26.44
CA ASP A 463 13.11 17.32 27.68
C ASP A 463 13.17 16.37 28.89
N ASN A 464 12.82 15.10 28.70
CA ASN A 464 12.78 14.10 29.76
C ASN A 464 14.06 13.25 29.85
N PHE A 465 15.10 13.57 29.08
CA PHE A 465 16.24 12.69 28.86
C PHE A 465 16.87 12.16 30.15
N ASP A 466 17.07 13.02 31.14
CA ASP A 466 17.72 12.66 32.41
C ASP A 466 16.89 11.72 33.28
N SER A 467 15.57 11.66 33.03
CA SER A 467 14.63 10.77 33.72
C SER A 467 14.50 9.38 33.06
N LEU A 468 14.97 9.22 31.81
CA LEU A 468 14.84 7.97 31.06
C LEU A 468 15.76 6.88 31.63
N ALA A 469 15.36 5.61 31.53
CA ALA A 469 16.24 4.49 31.83
C ALA A 469 17.47 4.51 30.90
N ARG A 470 18.62 4.01 31.37
CA ARG A 470 19.88 4.13 30.61
C ARG A 470 19.81 3.38 29.28
N GLU A 471 19.14 2.23 29.25
CA GLU A 471 18.87 1.45 28.05
C GLU A 471 17.99 2.14 27.01
N ASP A 472 17.27 3.21 27.37
CA ASP A 472 16.45 3.99 26.45
C ASP A 472 17.18 5.24 25.93
N ARG A 473 18.37 5.55 26.46
CA ARG A 473 19.22 6.68 26.04
C ARG A 473 20.22 6.22 24.98
N PHE A 474 19.75 5.89 23.78
CA PHE A 474 20.63 5.39 22.72
C PHE A 474 20.35 6.04 21.36
N VAL A 475 21.35 5.94 20.48
CA VAL A 475 21.20 6.09 19.04
C VAL A 475 21.62 4.78 18.35
N ALA A 476 20.84 4.34 17.37
CA ALA A 476 21.20 3.23 16.48
C ALA A 476 21.11 3.68 15.03
N ILE A 477 22.18 3.46 14.26
CA ILE A 477 22.30 3.92 12.87
C ILE A 477 22.47 2.70 11.97
N GLU A 478 21.40 2.36 11.25
CA GLU A 478 21.31 1.15 10.43
C GLU A 478 22.45 1.06 9.40
N ALA A 479 22.67 2.13 8.64
CA ALA A 479 23.64 2.20 7.55
C ALA A 479 25.07 1.89 8.00
N HIS A 480 25.42 2.31 9.22
CA HIS A 480 26.74 2.10 9.81
C HIS A 480 26.84 0.76 10.54
N GLY A 481 25.70 0.12 10.83
CA GLY A 481 25.67 -1.11 11.61
C GLY A 481 26.03 -0.91 13.08
N GLU A 482 25.97 0.32 13.59
CA GLU A 482 26.47 0.69 14.91
C GLU A 482 25.52 1.62 15.66
N GLY A 483 25.60 1.58 16.98
CA GLY A 483 24.90 2.46 17.89
C GLY A 483 25.79 2.91 19.04
N ARG A 484 25.33 3.91 19.80
CA ARG A 484 25.97 4.39 21.02
C ARG A 484 24.92 4.76 22.06
N LEU A 485 25.29 4.65 23.35
CA LEU A 485 24.55 5.33 24.41
C LEU A 485 24.78 6.83 24.31
N LEU A 486 23.79 7.60 24.74
CA LEU A 486 23.83 9.05 24.79
C LEU A 486 24.20 9.50 26.20
N SER A 487 25.21 10.36 26.30
CA SER A 487 25.67 10.93 27.56
C SER A 487 24.85 12.14 28.01
N ARG A 488 24.12 12.78 27.08
CA ARG A 488 23.20 13.89 27.34
C ARG A 488 22.11 14.00 26.29
N ALA A 489 21.11 14.84 26.58
CA ALA A 489 19.98 15.11 25.71
C ALA A 489 20.46 15.57 24.31
N PRO A 490 19.90 15.01 23.22
CA PRO A 490 20.14 15.51 21.88
C PRO A 490 19.76 16.98 21.74
N ARG A 491 20.50 17.70 20.90
CA ARG A 491 20.09 19.03 20.43
C ARG A 491 19.69 18.90 18.98
N TRP A 492 18.55 19.46 18.59
CA TRP A 492 18.09 19.35 17.23
C TRP A 492 17.63 20.69 16.66
N ARG A 493 17.74 20.83 15.35
CA ARG A 493 17.28 21.98 14.57
C ARG A 493 16.67 21.52 13.25
N ARG A 494 15.72 22.30 12.74
CA ARG A 494 15.03 22.02 11.48
C ARG A 494 15.64 22.84 10.35
N ASP A 495 16.16 22.14 9.35
CA ASP A 495 16.70 22.74 8.12
C ASP A 495 15.83 22.32 6.93
N ALA A 496 15.03 23.25 6.38
CA ALA A 496 14.14 23.08 5.22
C ALA A 496 13.18 21.85 5.26
N ARG A 497 13.69 20.62 5.06
CA ARG A 497 12.95 19.34 5.02
C ARG A 497 13.57 18.22 5.89
N ALA A 498 14.64 18.49 6.63
CA ALA A 498 15.34 17.52 7.48
C ALA A 498 15.66 18.10 8.86
N LEU A 499 15.83 17.20 9.83
CA LEU A 499 16.21 17.52 11.20
C LEU A 499 17.69 17.19 11.36
N ARG A 500 18.50 18.17 11.73
CA ARG A 500 19.88 17.94 12.16
C ARG A 500 19.88 17.76 13.66
N ILE A 501 20.47 16.66 14.12
CA ILE A 501 20.51 16.28 15.53
C ILE A 501 21.98 16.11 15.93
N ASP A 502 22.42 16.99 16.82
CA ASP A 502 23.71 16.92 17.48
C ASP A 502 23.58 16.03 18.73
N LEU A 503 24.39 14.97 18.77
CA LEU A 503 24.39 13.92 19.77
C LEU A 503 25.73 13.92 20.50
N GLU A 504 25.72 13.66 21.80
CA GLU A 504 26.93 13.39 22.56
C GLU A 504 26.92 11.98 23.10
N VAL A 505 27.78 11.15 22.53
CA VAL A 505 27.79 9.70 22.70
C VAL A 505 28.78 9.24 23.76
N GLU A 506 28.44 8.18 24.47
CA GLU A 506 29.38 7.48 25.36
C GLU A 506 30.43 6.69 24.56
N PRO A 507 31.62 6.43 25.14
CA PRO A 507 32.58 5.49 24.55
C PRO A 507 31.96 4.11 24.32
N LEU A 508 32.45 3.41 23.29
CA LEU A 508 31.99 2.05 23.01
C LEU A 508 32.18 1.16 24.24
N SER A 509 31.10 0.54 24.70
CA SER A 509 31.13 -0.38 25.84
C SER A 509 32.03 -1.58 25.57
N ARG A 510 32.64 -2.12 26.63
CA ARG A 510 33.56 -3.26 26.50
C ARG A 510 32.84 -4.45 25.88
N ARG A 511 33.41 -4.97 24.79
CA ARG A 511 32.87 -6.10 24.04
C ARG A 511 33.36 -7.43 24.60
N THR A 512 32.54 -8.46 24.46
CA THR A 512 32.84 -9.84 24.87
C THR A 512 33.48 -10.58 23.71
N ASN A 513 34.69 -11.12 23.89
CA ASN A 513 35.32 -11.91 22.84
C ASN A 513 34.51 -13.20 22.64
N VAL A 514 33.98 -13.38 21.42
CA VAL A 514 33.09 -14.49 21.11
C VAL A 514 33.78 -15.85 21.32
N ALA A 515 35.10 -15.94 21.14
CA ALA A 515 35.86 -17.18 21.37
C ALA A 515 35.89 -17.60 22.85
N THR A 516 35.61 -16.66 23.76
CA THR A 516 35.59 -16.90 25.21
C THR A 516 34.18 -17.11 25.77
N MET A 517 33.15 -17.12 24.91
CA MET A 517 31.79 -17.41 25.34
C MET A 517 31.69 -18.85 25.86
N GLY A 518 31.25 -18.99 27.12
CA GLY A 518 31.06 -20.28 27.78
C GLY A 518 30.02 -21.17 27.10
N ARG A 519 29.83 -22.39 27.61
CA ARG A 519 28.89 -23.38 27.04
C ARG A 519 27.42 -23.00 27.28
N ASP A 520 26.56 -23.38 26.35
CA ASP A 520 25.11 -23.26 26.43
C ASP A 520 24.46 -24.49 25.78
N LEU A 521 23.25 -24.82 26.20
CA LEU A 521 22.54 -25.97 25.67
C LEU A 521 22.12 -25.65 24.23
N ALA A 522 22.35 -26.59 23.32
CA ALA A 522 22.08 -26.42 21.91
C ALA A 522 20.57 -26.39 21.64
N ILE A 523 20.14 -25.59 20.67
CA ILE A 523 18.77 -25.57 20.18
C ILE A 523 18.69 -26.07 18.72
N ASP A 524 17.53 -26.59 18.33
CA ASP A 524 17.29 -27.03 16.96
C ASP A 524 16.86 -25.85 16.08
N MET A 525 17.85 -25.16 15.53
CA MET A 525 17.69 -23.96 14.70
C MET A 525 16.92 -24.20 13.41
N ASP A 526 16.84 -25.45 12.93
CA ASP A 526 16.13 -25.81 11.70
C ASP A 526 14.66 -26.19 11.94
N LYS A 527 14.25 -26.39 13.19
CA LYS A 527 12.87 -26.75 13.54
C LYS A 527 12.11 -25.56 14.10
N VAL A 528 10.83 -25.54 13.76
CA VAL A 528 9.87 -24.53 14.18
C VAL A 528 8.62 -25.24 14.74
N PRO A 529 8.20 -24.99 15.99
CA PRO A 529 8.84 -24.14 16.99
C PRO A 529 10.20 -24.71 17.45
N ILE A 530 11.08 -23.80 17.88
CA ILE A 530 12.46 -24.14 18.29
C ILE A 530 12.43 -24.95 19.58
N ASN A 531 13.12 -26.09 19.56
CA ASN A 531 13.26 -26.96 20.72
C ASN A 531 14.72 -27.10 21.15
N VAL A 532 14.90 -27.37 22.43
CA VAL A 532 16.21 -27.64 23.04
C VAL A 532 16.69 -29.04 22.68
N LYS A 533 17.96 -29.20 22.34
CA LYS A 533 18.63 -30.50 22.15
C LYS A 533 19.23 -30.95 23.48
N LEU A 534 18.56 -31.87 24.15
CA LEU A 534 19.04 -32.47 25.39
C LEU A 534 20.47 -33.04 25.19
N ASN A 535 21.36 -32.75 26.13
CA ASN A 535 22.76 -33.22 26.18
C ASN A 535 23.67 -32.78 25.01
N GLN A 536 23.27 -31.81 24.20
CA GLN A 536 24.14 -31.18 23.20
C GLN A 536 24.47 -29.76 23.63
N TYR A 537 25.73 -29.35 23.53
CA TYR A 537 26.17 -28.03 23.95
C TYR A 537 26.90 -27.33 22.81
N VAL A 538 26.72 -26.02 22.72
CA VAL A 538 27.48 -25.13 21.84
C VAL A 538 28.31 -24.16 22.68
N SER A 539 29.44 -23.71 22.14
CA SER A 539 30.33 -22.74 22.81
C SER A 539 31.01 -21.83 21.80
N GLY A 540 31.59 -20.73 22.28
CA GLY A 540 32.30 -19.81 21.40
C GLY A 540 31.38 -19.20 20.32
N VAL A 541 31.89 -19.13 19.09
CA VAL A 541 31.19 -18.59 17.91
C VAL A 541 29.89 -19.34 17.59
N GLU A 542 29.82 -20.64 17.85
CA GLU A 542 28.64 -21.47 17.54
C GLU A 542 27.41 -21.08 18.37
N ARG A 543 27.59 -20.32 19.46
CA ARG A 543 26.48 -19.78 20.25
C ARG A 543 25.76 -18.60 19.60
N VAL A 544 26.40 -17.91 18.66
CA VAL A 544 25.88 -16.66 18.09
C VAL A 544 24.47 -16.82 17.49
N PRO A 545 24.19 -17.80 16.61
CA PRO A 545 22.85 -17.98 16.04
C PRO A 545 21.75 -18.17 17.09
N GLN A 546 22.03 -19.00 18.11
CA GLN A 546 21.02 -19.32 19.12
C GLN A 546 20.77 -18.18 20.10
N CYS A 547 21.81 -17.43 20.46
CA CYS A 547 21.66 -16.23 21.28
C CYS A 547 20.78 -15.20 20.57
N ILE A 548 21.04 -14.95 19.28
CA ILE A 548 20.26 -14.01 18.48
C ILE A 548 18.81 -14.49 18.32
N THR A 549 18.64 -15.76 17.95
CA THR A 549 17.32 -16.37 17.73
C THR A 549 16.41 -16.30 18.95
N ARG A 550 16.95 -16.65 20.13
CA ARG A 550 16.19 -16.61 21.40
C ARG A 550 15.71 -15.20 21.72
N VAL A 551 16.57 -14.20 21.58
CA VAL A 551 16.28 -12.82 21.96
C VAL A 551 15.38 -12.13 20.94
N LEU A 552 15.58 -12.38 19.63
CA LEU A 552 14.72 -11.81 18.59
C LEU A 552 13.32 -12.44 18.55
N SER A 553 13.16 -13.65 19.10
CA SER A 553 11.89 -14.38 19.16
C SER A 553 11.11 -14.20 20.47
N ILE A 554 11.48 -13.22 21.29
CA ILE A 554 10.70 -12.81 22.48
C ILE A 554 10.41 -11.31 22.42
N CYS A 555 9.22 -10.91 22.84
CA CYS A 555 8.85 -9.50 22.93
C CYS A 555 9.59 -8.84 24.11
N LYS A 556 10.17 -7.66 23.91
CA LYS A 556 10.69 -6.83 25.02
C LYS A 556 9.55 -6.61 26.04
N GLY A 557 9.77 -6.99 27.30
CA GLY A 557 8.75 -6.91 28.36
C GLY A 557 7.72 -8.05 28.38
N GLY A 558 7.88 -9.11 27.58
CA GLY A 558 7.03 -10.30 27.56
C GLY A 558 7.32 -11.31 28.68
N TRP A 559 6.54 -12.39 28.76
CA TRP A 559 6.74 -13.45 29.75
C TRP A 559 7.88 -14.38 29.32
N GLY A 560 8.89 -14.56 30.17
CA GLY A 560 9.82 -15.69 30.03
C GLY A 560 11.28 -15.45 30.39
N VAL A 561 11.81 -14.22 30.30
CA VAL A 561 13.23 -13.98 30.63
C VAL A 561 13.50 -12.54 31.10
N GLY A 562 12.92 -12.11 32.23
CA GLY A 562 13.11 -10.74 32.72
C GLY A 562 12.40 -9.68 31.87
N SER A 563 11.85 -8.62 32.49
CA SER A 563 11.15 -7.54 31.78
C SER A 563 12.03 -6.78 30.79
N GLU A 564 13.36 -6.91 30.91
CA GLU A 564 14.33 -6.11 30.16
C GLU A 564 14.93 -6.79 28.92
N ILE A 565 14.73 -8.10 28.73
CA ILE A 565 15.37 -8.86 27.65
C ILE A 565 14.34 -9.13 26.55
N GLY A 566 14.59 -8.61 25.35
CA GLY A 566 13.79 -8.94 24.18
C GLY A 566 13.88 -7.95 23.04
N SER A 567 13.10 -8.27 22.00
CA SER A 567 13.13 -7.61 20.71
C SER A 567 11.79 -6.96 20.41
N ARG A 568 11.85 -5.91 19.60
CA ARG A 568 10.68 -5.23 19.04
C ARG A 568 10.40 -5.61 17.60
N VAL A 569 11.13 -6.58 17.03
CA VAL A 569 10.95 -7.02 15.64
C VAL A 569 9.50 -7.44 15.36
N ALA A 570 8.88 -8.23 16.24
CA ALA A 570 7.49 -8.66 16.06
C ALA A 570 6.48 -7.49 16.14
N GLU A 571 6.68 -6.56 17.08
CA GLU A 571 5.87 -5.33 17.23
C GLU A 571 5.97 -4.44 15.98
N LEU A 572 7.21 -4.20 15.52
CA LEU A 572 7.47 -3.38 14.34
C LEU A 572 6.94 -4.05 13.07
N HIS A 573 7.02 -5.38 12.97
CA HIS A 573 6.41 -6.14 11.87
C HIS A 573 4.89 -6.01 11.85
N GLU A 574 4.22 -6.18 13.00
CA GLU A 574 2.77 -6.08 13.13
C GLU A 574 2.28 -4.67 12.73
N ARG A 575 3.05 -3.64 13.10
CA ARG A 575 2.68 -2.24 12.86
C ARG A 575 2.99 -1.74 11.45
N PHE A 576 4.12 -2.14 10.87
CA PHE A 576 4.65 -1.55 9.63
C PHE A 576 4.78 -2.55 8.47
N GLY A 577 4.42 -3.82 8.70
CA GLY A 577 4.45 -4.86 7.68
C GLY A 577 5.86 -5.35 7.33
N ARG A 578 5.92 -6.20 6.30
CA ARG A 578 7.13 -6.95 5.93
C ARG A 578 8.16 -6.15 5.13
N GLU A 579 7.74 -5.07 4.47
CA GLU A 579 8.60 -4.33 3.53
C GLU A 579 9.89 -3.79 4.18
N ARG A 580 9.86 -3.46 5.48
CA ARG A 580 11.01 -2.93 6.24
C ARG A 580 11.57 -3.87 7.28
N ILE A 581 11.15 -5.14 7.29
CA ILE A 581 11.47 -6.05 8.40
C ILE A 581 12.96 -6.32 8.53
N ALA A 582 13.71 -6.37 7.42
CA ALA A 582 15.17 -6.51 7.43
C ALA A 582 15.84 -5.32 8.15
N SER A 583 15.39 -4.09 7.86
CA SER A 583 15.87 -2.88 8.52
C SER A 583 15.53 -2.84 10.00
N PHE A 584 14.34 -3.29 10.39
CA PHE A 584 13.98 -3.39 11.81
C PHE A 584 14.79 -4.44 12.56
N ILE A 585 15.07 -5.60 11.95
CA ILE A 585 15.99 -6.60 12.52
C ILE A 585 17.38 -6.01 12.69
N ARG A 586 17.87 -5.28 11.69
CA ARG A 586 19.18 -4.63 11.73
C ARG A 586 19.24 -3.59 12.85
N LEU A 587 18.26 -2.71 12.97
CA LEU A 587 18.17 -1.74 14.08
C LEU A 587 18.09 -2.42 15.45
N GLU A 588 17.31 -3.49 15.59
CA GLU A 588 17.18 -4.20 16.87
C GLU A 588 18.47 -4.94 17.27
N LEU A 589 19.18 -5.55 16.31
CA LEU A 589 20.51 -6.12 16.54
C LEU A 589 21.49 -5.04 17.04
N ILE A 590 21.49 -3.87 16.41
CA ILE A 590 22.33 -2.73 16.80
C ILE A 590 21.95 -2.24 18.21
N ARG A 591 20.65 -2.04 18.47
CA ARG A 591 20.14 -1.57 19.76
C ARG A 591 20.55 -2.52 20.87
N ILE A 592 20.26 -3.81 20.74
CA ILE A 592 20.51 -4.82 21.78
C ILE A 592 22.03 -5.04 22.01
N ALA A 593 22.87 -4.83 20.99
CA ALA A 593 24.32 -4.81 21.17
C ALA A 593 24.82 -3.53 21.88
N THR A 594 24.04 -2.45 21.85
CA THR A 594 24.44 -1.12 22.36
C THR A 594 23.87 -0.83 23.75
N THR A 595 22.69 -1.34 24.09
CA THR A 595 21.99 -1.01 25.33
C THR A 595 22.26 -2.05 26.41
N PRO A 596 22.63 -1.66 27.63
CA PRO A 596 22.82 -2.59 28.73
C PRO A 596 21.47 -3.11 29.21
N THR A 597 21.47 -4.30 29.83
CA THR A 597 20.38 -4.83 30.64
C THR A 597 20.88 -5.01 32.05
N TRP A 598 20.09 -4.58 33.04
CA TRP A 598 20.43 -4.80 34.44
C TRP A 598 20.18 -6.24 34.85
N ASN A 599 21.20 -6.91 35.39
CA ASN A 599 21.04 -8.22 35.98
C ASN A 599 20.91 -8.10 37.51
N SER A 600 19.74 -8.46 38.02
CA SER A 600 19.43 -8.37 39.45
C SER A 600 20.24 -9.36 40.30
N LEU A 601 20.74 -10.45 39.71
CA LEU A 601 21.48 -11.50 40.43
C LEU A 601 22.91 -11.06 40.79
N ASP A 602 23.64 -10.49 39.82
CA ASP A 602 25.03 -10.07 40.03
C ASP A 602 25.21 -8.55 40.18
N LYS A 603 24.09 -7.79 40.13
CA LYS A 603 24.02 -6.33 40.26
C LYS A 603 24.96 -5.62 39.27
N LYS A 604 25.05 -6.13 38.05
CA LYS A 604 25.87 -5.57 36.97
C LYS A 604 25.04 -5.37 35.71
N GLU A 605 25.51 -4.43 34.90
CA GLU A 605 25.03 -4.27 33.53
C GLU A 605 25.66 -5.32 32.62
N HIS A 606 24.83 -5.93 31.78
CA HIS A 606 25.26 -6.87 30.74
C HIS A 606 24.76 -6.40 29.38
N PHE A 607 25.58 -6.60 28.35
CA PHE A 607 25.17 -6.34 26.97
C PHE A 607 24.82 -7.67 26.32
N VAL A 608 23.54 -7.90 26.05
CA VAL A 608 23.01 -9.18 25.57
C VAL A 608 23.71 -9.63 24.28
N PHE A 609 23.92 -8.70 23.35
CA PHE A 609 24.73 -8.90 22.14
C PHE A 609 26.09 -8.18 22.22
N GLY A 610 26.69 -8.11 23.41
CA GLY A 610 28.00 -7.48 23.64
C GLY A 610 29.16 -8.10 22.86
N PHE A 611 28.93 -9.18 22.11
CA PHE A 611 29.88 -9.81 21.20
C PHE A 611 29.78 -9.31 19.74
N ILE A 612 28.80 -8.45 19.41
CA ILE A 612 28.65 -7.83 18.08
C ILE A 612 29.36 -6.47 18.07
N ASP A 613 30.37 -6.33 17.22
CA ASP A 613 31.02 -5.03 16.98
C ASP A 613 30.21 -4.19 15.99
N ARG A 614 29.75 -4.81 14.89
CA ARG A 614 28.97 -4.14 13.83
C ARG A 614 28.01 -5.10 13.14
N VAL A 615 26.82 -4.62 12.78
CA VAL A 615 25.85 -5.34 11.94
C VAL A 615 26.05 -4.93 10.48
N LEU A 616 26.56 -5.84 9.65
CA LEU A 616 26.98 -5.53 8.28
C LEU A 616 25.83 -5.68 7.29
N ASP A 617 25.05 -6.75 7.40
CA ASP A 617 23.88 -6.98 6.55
C ASP A 617 22.84 -7.92 7.18
N VAL A 618 21.59 -7.77 6.71
CA VAL A 618 20.46 -8.64 7.04
C VAL A 618 19.67 -8.92 5.77
N GLY A 619 19.80 -10.15 5.26
CA GLY A 619 19.01 -10.67 4.15
C GLY A 619 17.82 -11.48 4.63
N LEU A 620 16.73 -11.51 3.86
CA LEU A 620 15.58 -12.37 4.13
C LEU A 620 15.61 -13.60 3.23
N LEU A 621 15.39 -14.78 3.84
CA LEU A 621 15.25 -16.05 3.14
C LEU A 621 13.77 -16.48 3.13
N ALA A 622 13.48 -17.58 2.44
CA ALA A 622 12.14 -18.18 2.46
C ALA A 622 11.73 -18.54 3.89
N ASP A 623 10.48 -18.25 4.25
CA ASP A 623 9.98 -18.52 5.58
C ASP A 623 9.94 -20.01 5.87
N PRO A 624 10.35 -20.44 7.07
CA PRO A 624 10.35 -21.84 7.45
C PRO A 624 8.94 -22.33 7.82
N ALA A 625 8.05 -21.44 8.28
CA ALA A 625 6.67 -21.73 8.64
C ALA A 625 5.84 -20.44 8.78
N ALA A 626 4.52 -20.56 8.84
CA ALA A 626 3.64 -19.42 9.13
C ALA A 626 3.95 -18.80 10.51
N GLY A 627 4.07 -17.48 10.57
CA GLY A 627 4.43 -16.74 11.79
C GLY A 627 5.93 -16.76 12.14
N TRP A 628 6.77 -17.34 11.28
CA TRP A 628 8.22 -17.39 11.45
C TRP A 628 8.94 -16.84 10.22
N LEU A 629 10.03 -16.12 10.48
CA LEU A 629 10.88 -15.51 9.47
C LEU A 629 12.27 -16.13 9.52
N ARG A 630 12.90 -16.37 8.37
CA ARG A 630 14.31 -16.74 8.31
C ARG A 630 15.14 -15.58 7.78
N ALA A 631 16.14 -15.16 8.57
CA ALA A 631 17.05 -14.07 8.22
C ALA A 631 18.49 -14.58 8.11
N GLN A 632 19.17 -14.20 7.03
CA GLN A 632 20.61 -14.35 6.86
C GLN A 632 21.30 -13.11 7.42
N LEU A 633 22.32 -13.29 8.25
CA LEU A 633 23.03 -12.23 8.94
C LEU A 633 24.48 -12.21 8.52
N GLN A 634 25.02 -11.01 8.28
CA GLN A 634 26.46 -10.75 8.21
C GLN A 634 26.84 -9.83 9.37
N LEU A 635 27.73 -10.30 10.25
CA LEU A 635 28.10 -9.61 11.48
C LEU A 635 29.61 -9.51 11.63
N GLN A 636 30.10 -8.35 12.05
CA GLN A 636 31.46 -8.24 12.59
C GLN A 636 31.41 -8.62 14.07
N LEU A 637 31.99 -9.77 14.42
CA LEU A 637 32.01 -10.27 15.81
C LEU A 637 33.31 -9.88 16.51
N HIS A 638 33.20 -9.57 17.80
CA HIS A 638 34.35 -9.20 18.61
C HIS A 638 35.30 -10.39 18.82
N GLY A 639 36.54 -10.21 18.41
CA GLY A 639 37.58 -11.26 18.44
C GLY A 639 37.63 -12.14 17.19
N VAL A 640 36.81 -11.89 16.17
CA VAL A 640 36.85 -12.59 14.86
C VAL A 640 37.34 -11.61 13.79
N LYS A 641 38.35 -12.01 13.01
CA LYS A 641 38.95 -11.12 11.99
C LYS A 641 38.07 -10.92 10.76
N LEU A 642 37.38 -11.97 10.31
CA LEU A 642 36.52 -11.93 9.13
C LEU A 642 35.06 -11.75 9.55
N PRO A 643 34.22 -11.11 8.71
CA PRO A 643 32.77 -11.12 8.89
C PRO A 643 32.25 -12.55 9.09
N TRP A 644 31.42 -12.72 10.11
CA TRP A 644 30.70 -13.96 10.35
C TRP A 644 29.40 -13.94 9.56
N GLU A 645 29.08 -15.06 8.92
CA GLU A 645 27.81 -15.27 8.22
C GLU A 645 27.06 -16.46 8.82
N GLY A 646 25.73 -16.31 8.95
CA GLY A 646 24.86 -17.39 9.37
C GLY A 646 23.40 -17.02 9.23
N PHE A 647 22.49 -17.94 9.55
CA PHE A 647 21.05 -17.68 9.54
C PHE A 647 20.43 -17.87 10.91
N VAL A 648 19.30 -17.21 11.11
CA VAL A 648 18.46 -17.31 12.31
C VAL A 648 16.99 -17.42 11.91
N ASN A 649 16.21 -18.10 12.76
CA ASN A 649 14.75 -18.13 12.64
C ASN A 649 14.16 -17.22 13.72
N ILE A 650 13.20 -16.37 13.36
CA ILE A 650 12.61 -15.35 14.24
C ILE A 650 11.11 -15.55 14.31
N CYS A 651 10.56 -15.70 15.52
CA CYS A 651 9.12 -15.74 15.74
C CYS A 651 8.53 -14.33 15.62
N LEU A 652 7.51 -14.17 14.78
CA LEU A 652 6.82 -12.88 14.56
C LEU A 652 5.44 -12.82 15.24
N SER A 653 4.99 -13.88 15.91
CA SER A 653 3.68 -13.89 16.58
C SER A 653 3.74 -13.22 17.94
N THR A 654 3.08 -12.07 18.08
CA THR A 654 2.90 -11.37 19.36
C THR A 654 1.91 -12.10 20.28
N HIS A 655 1.03 -12.95 19.74
CA HIS A 655 0.03 -13.72 20.50
C HIS A 655 0.62 -14.91 21.26
N HIS A 656 1.73 -15.49 20.80
CA HIS A 656 2.40 -16.61 21.47
C HIS A 656 3.45 -16.18 22.52
N LEU A 657 3.65 -14.86 22.72
CA LEU A 657 4.75 -14.30 23.52
C LEU A 657 4.32 -13.55 24.80
N GLY A 658 3.04 -13.61 25.17
CA GLY A 658 2.48 -13.06 26.42
C GLY A 658 2.05 -11.57 26.33
N PRO A 659 1.21 -11.07 27.26
CA PRO A 659 0.57 -9.75 27.19
C PRO A 659 1.53 -8.56 27.34
N LYS A 660 1.15 -7.44 26.70
CA LYS A 660 1.84 -6.14 26.60
C LYS A 660 2.06 -5.44 27.95
N PRO A 661 3.23 -4.85 28.21
CA PRO A 661 3.31 -3.62 29.01
C PRO A 661 2.89 -2.43 28.14
N ASP A 662 1.94 -1.63 28.62
CA ASP A 662 1.63 -0.29 28.10
C ASP A 662 2.85 0.63 28.32
N PHE A 663 3.77 0.72 27.36
CA PHE A 663 4.90 1.67 27.42
C PHE A 663 4.45 3.15 27.51
N PHE A 664 3.17 3.45 27.26
CA PHE A 664 2.62 4.80 27.28
C PHE A 664 1.87 5.20 28.55
N LYS A 665 1.76 4.32 29.56
CA LYS A 665 1.11 4.68 30.84
C LYS A 665 1.98 5.51 31.80
N GLY A 666 3.22 5.84 31.42
CA GLY A 666 4.13 6.64 32.24
C GLY A 666 4.39 8.08 31.77
N VAL A 667 3.91 8.47 30.57
CA VAL A 667 4.06 9.86 30.06
C VAL A 667 2.84 10.73 30.37
N HIS A 668 1.84 10.14 31.04
CA HIS A 668 0.73 10.86 31.64
C HIS A 668 0.61 10.46 33.10
N GLY A 669 1.17 11.27 33.98
CA GLY A 669 0.73 11.34 35.36
C GLY A 669 1.19 12.64 36.00
N PRO A 670 0.40 13.22 36.93
CA PRO A 670 -1.06 13.26 36.99
C PRO A 670 -1.69 14.18 35.93
#